data_AF-A0A3D6C591-F1
#
_entry.id   AF-A0A3D6C591-F1
#
_cell.length_a   1.000
_cell.length_b   1.000
_cell.length_c   1.000
_cell.angle_alpha   90.00
_cell.angle_beta   90.00
_cell.angle_gamma   90.00
#
_symmetry.space_group_name_H-M   'P 1'
#
loop_
_entity.id
_entity.type
_entity.pdbx_description
1 polymer ?
#
loop_
_entity_poly.entity_id
_entity_poly.type
_entity_poly.pdbx_seq_one_letter_code
_entity_poly.pdbx_strand_id
1 'polypeptide(L)'
;MEQGFPEKPVRIRTKITLLALILVLISGTVVVLVFLSGITEYRAELEKELEKQIHAEVEPLILSMYRLCDAMHNASLVQRKHALTIMRQLMDKHGTARLGPARSQVNYVFPSGQTGTTILPELYLGKTPLPLNPSADIATPVVDEMMRLTGYHSSIMLRMNEQGDFIRVATSVVKDGRRQIGVVLPALEEDGSPNPFSRDIVAGKTAVGRTYVEDYVFVSSALPLTDGAGSIVGLYGLGIRQDLMENLRKVFMDTPVGKTGYFFILGTKGRQKGRYILSQKGLRDRENIWDVKTESGEFPARNAYDLTRDLPAGDVAWLTYDWQNPGDNTSRKKYAALMAFRPWDWIIGASAYEADFIETSRHLGSLLTHILYRVIGSVILVLAFSALACWLLGKRISDPLTRAVSFAKAISRGTFPEPLEITTTDETGQLVNVLNTMSGKLEETQRQQQRAKDDLRTLYEASRDALLIIHDGIFIDCNQAALDLFGTRAKTDIIGKQPEILSPTHQPSGVTSQQLARKYLAQTHEVGSCRFEWLHTRMDGSPVYTEVQLTAMDIGGRQIVHTAIRDISRRKEMEEMMIQSEKMMSVGGLAAGMAHEINNPLAGMIQSAQVIQNRFSKDLPKNKEVAQSLNIPFSAIRDYANLRGIMKQLSAIRDAGDRAARIVDNMLSFSRAETLREPRDICDLLDRTVELARNDYDLKKRFDFLNIKIVRDYQDGLPPVPCEGNQIQQVFFNILKNGAEAMAEHNTRGTPPCFTLCVRLAGDMICVSITDNGPGMPDTLRKRIFEPFFTTKPVGVGTGLGLSVSFFIVTRNHGGELTVSPAPGQAPKNQGQGCRFTVKLPLVAPERLA
;
A
#
# COMPACT_ATOMS: atom_id res chain seq x y z
N MET A 1 -62.86 -49.77 21.55
CA MET A 1 -62.40 -48.67 22.43
C MET A 1 -61.30 -47.93 21.70
N GLU A 2 -61.64 -46.84 21.00
CA GLU A 2 -60.67 -45.83 20.57
C GLU A 2 -61.12 -44.52 21.18
N GLN A 3 -60.42 -44.07 22.22
CA GLN A 3 -60.61 -42.77 22.84
C GLN A 3 -59.90 -41.73 21.99
N GLY A 4 -60.67 -40.94 21.24
CA GLY A 4 -60.19 -39.69 20.65
C GLY A 4 -59.96 -38.65 21.74
N PHE A 5 -58.70 -38.32 22.01
CA PHE A 5 -58.35 -37.16 22.81
C PHE A 5 -58.82 -35.88 22.11
N PRO A 6 -59.49 -34.93 22.81
CA PRO A 6 -59.85 -33.66 22.21
C PRO A 6 -58.59 -32.80 22.11
N GLU A 7 -58.03 -32.67 20.90
CA GLU A 7 -57.03 -31.63 20.63
C GLU A 7 -57.67 -30.27 20.89
N LYS A 8 -57.37 -29.67 22.05
CA LYS A 8 -57.69 -28.25 22.29
C LYS A 8 -56.94 -27.44 21.23
N PRO A 9 -57.62 -26.66 20.37
CA PRO A 9 -56.95 -25.87 19.37
C PRO A 9 -56.01 -24.89 20.05
N VAL A 10 -54.71 -25.08 19.84
CA VAL A 10 -53.66 -24.19 20.33
C VAL A 10 -53.96 -22.77 19.82
N ARG A 11 -54.11 -21.82 20.76
CA ARG A 11 -54.41 -20.42 20.45
C ARG A 11 -53.39 -19.87 19.45
N ILE A 12 -53.85 -19.09 18.47
CA ILE A 12 -53.04 -18.50 17.38
C ILE A 12 -51.74 -17.87 17.88
N ARG A 13 -51.78 -17.23 19.05
CA ARG A 13 -50.63 -16.64 19.74
C ARG A 13 -49.45 -17.59 19.93
N THR A 14 -49.67 -18.83 20.37
CA THR A 14 -48.59 -19.78 20.68
C THR A 14 -47.91 -20.31 19.42
N LYS A 15 -48.66 -20.43 18.32
CA LYS A 15 -48.13 -20.89 17.03
C LYS A 15 -47.20 -19.85 16.40
N ILE A 16 -47.59 -18.57 16.44
CA ILE A 16 -46.79 -17.45 15.90
C ILE A 16 -45.45 -17.31 16.66
N THR A 17 -45.49 -17.41 18.00
CA THR A 17 -44.26 -17.27 18.82
C THR A 17 -43.26 -18.41 18.59
N LEU A 18 -43.74 -19.65 18.40
CA LEU A 18 -42.86 -20.80 18.20
C LEU A 18 -42.16 -20.75 16.83
N LEU A 19 -42.89 -20.40 15.76
CA LEU A 19 -42.35 -20.31 14.40
C LEU A 19 -41.26 -19.24 14.29
N ALA A 20 -41.49 -18.06 14.89
CA ALA A 20 -40.53 -16.97 14.86
C ALA A 20 -39.23 -17.29 15.64
N LEU A 21 -39.34 -17.98 16.78
CA LEU A 21 -38.17 -18.36 17.59
C LEU A 21 -37.24 -19.34 16.85
N ILE A 22 -37.82 -20.29 16.11
CA ILE A 22 -37.06 -21.25 15.28
C ILE A 22 -36.26 -20.52 14.19
N LEU A 23 -36.86 -19.54 13.52
CA LEU A 23 -36.21 -18.78 12.45
C LEU A 23 -34.98 -17.99 12.94
N VAL A 24 -35.11 -17.35 14.12
CA VAL A 24 -34.00 -16.58 14.73
C VAL A 24 -32.88 -17.51 15.20
N LEU A 25 -33.22 -18.70 15.74
CA LEU A 25 -32.25 -19.71 16.13
C LEU A 25 -31.43 -20.22 14.93
N ILE A 26 -32.08 -20.50 13.81
CA ILE A 26 -31.41 -20.94 12.56
C ILE A 26 -30.45 -19.85 12.08
N SER A 27 -30.91 -18.60 12.03
CA SER A 27 -30.10 -17.46 11.58
C SER A 27 -28.87 -17.23 12.46
N GLY A 28 -29.04 -17.29 13.79
CA GLY A 28 -27.93 -17.19 14.75
C GLY A 28 -26.91 -18.33 14.60
N THR A 29 -27.39 -19.54 14.33
CA THR A 29 -26.52 -20.71 14.11
C THR A 29 -25.67 -20.55 12.84
N VAL A 30 -26.26 -20.03 11.75
CA VAL A 30 -25.53 -19.76 10.50
C VAL A 30 -24.41 -18.73 10.71
N VAL A 31 -24.68 -17.64 11.43
CA VAL A 31 -23.66 -16.61 11.71
C VAL A 31 -22.48 -17.19 12.49
N VAL A 32 -22.74 -18.03 13.49
CA VAL A 32 -21.68 -18.70 14.27
C VAL A 32 -20.88 -19.66 13.39
N LEU A 33 -21.53 -20.44 12.52
CA LEU A 33 -20.85 -21.36 11.61
C LEU A 33 -19.93 -20.64 10.62
N VAL A 34 -20.39 -19.54 10.02
CA VAL A 34 -19.56 -18.72 9.11
C VAL A 34 -18.33 -18.17 9.86
N PHE A 35 -18.51 -17.69 11.09
CA PHE A 35 -17.42 -17.16 11.89
C PHE A 35 -16.41 -18.24 12.27
N LEU A 36 -16.87 -19.45 12.62
CA LEU A 36 -15.99 -20.59 12.89
C LEU A 36 -15.18 -21.00 11.66
N SER A 37 -15.79 -21.00 10.47
CA SER A 37 -15.10 -21.26 9.20
C SER A 37 -13.99 -20.23 8.94
N GLY A 38 -14.29 -18.94 9.13
CA GLY A 38 -13.30 -17.87 8.95
C GLY A 38 -12.11 -17.97 9.91
N ILE A 39 -12.32 -18.43 11.15
CA ILE A 39 -11.21 -18.66 12.10
C ILE A 39 -10.28 -19.77 11.61
N THR A 40 -10.83 -20.85 11.03
CA THR A 40 -10.01 -21.96 10.52
C THR A 40 -9.16 -21.54 9.32
N GLU A 41 -9.73 -20.76 8.39
CA GLU A 41 -8.99 -20.20 7.25
C GLU A 41 -7.90 -19.22 7.71
N TYR A 42 -8.23 -18.33 8.65
CA TYR A 42 -7.27 -17.39 9.22
C TYR A 42 -6.08 -18.09 9.88
N ARG A 43 -6.31 -19.17 10.63
CA ARG A 43 -5.22 -19.94 11.27
C ARG A 43 -4.28 -20.54 10.23
N ALA A 44 -4.81 -21.10 9.16
CA ALA A 44 -4.00 -21.69 8.09
C ALA A 44 -3.16 -20.62 7.35
N GLU A 45 -3.72 -19.44 7.12
CA GLU A 45 -3.00 -18.33 6.48
C GLU A 45 -1.91 -17.75 7.39
N LEU A 46 -2.20 -17.65 8.69
CA LEU A 46 -1.26 -17.17 9.69
C LEU A 46 -0.03 -18.08 9.81
N GLU A 47 -0.21 -19.41 9.77
CA GLU A 47 0.92 -20.36 9.79
C GLU A 47 1.83 -20.21 8.56
N LYS A 48 1.24 -20.01 7.37
CA LYS A 48 2.01 -19.77 6.13
C LYS A 48 2.81 -18.47 6.20
N GLU A 49 2.19 -17.39 6.66
CA GLU A 49 2.88 -16.10 6.74
C GLU A 49 3.99 -16.13 7.80
N LEU A 50 3.79 -16.87 8.89
CA LEU A 50 4.80 -17.09 9.91
C LEU A 50 6.02 -17.86 9.35
N GLU A 51 5.78 -18.95 8.62
CA GLU A 51 6.85 -19.73 7.98
C GLU A 51 7.64 -18.87 6.98
N LYS A 52 6.95 -18.08 6.16
CA LYS A 52 7.56 -17.15 5.20
C LYS A 52 8.42 -16.10 5.89
N GLN A 53 7.97 -15.55 7.01
CA GLN A 53 8.73 -14.59 7.80
C GLN A 53 10.00 -15.22 8.38
N ILE A 54 9.90 -16.43 8.93
CA ILE A 54 11.05 -17.19 9.44
C ILE A 54 12.07 -17.45 8.32
N HIS A 55 11.59 -17.86 7.14
CA HIS A 55 12.48 -18.11 5.99
C HIS A 55 13.22 -16.84 5.58
N ALA A 56 12.51 -15.71 5.46
CA ALA A 56 13.09 -14.43 5.08
C ALA A 56 14.16 -13.92 6.07
N GLU A 57 14.06 -14.24 7.36
CA GLU A 57 15.03 -13.81 8.37
C GLU A 57 16.22 -14.78 8.52
N VAL A 58 15.99 -16.09 8.43
CA VAL A 58 17.01 -17.11 8.71
C VAL A 58 17.84 -17.47 7.47
N GLU A 59 17.26 -17.44 6.26
CA GLU A 59 17.98 -17.79 5.03
C GLU A 59 19.20 -16.90 4.75
N PRO A 60 19.13 -15.56 4.87
CA PRO A 60 20.30 -14.70 4.67
C PRO A 60 21.42 -14.97 5.69
N LEU A 61 21.05 -15.37 6.92
CA LEU A 61 21.97 -15.66 8.00
C LEU A 61 22.79 -16.92 7.70
N ILE A 62 22.15 -18.01 7.25
CA ILE A 62 22.87 -19.24 6.89
C ILE A 62 23.74 -19.06 5.66
N LEU A 63 23.27 -18.33 4.64
CA LEU A 63 24.05 -18.00 3.44
C LEU A 63 25.31 -17.21 3.81
N SER A 64 25.19 -16.26 4.75
CA SER A 64 26.33 -15.49 5.24
C SER A 64 27.35 -16.36 5.96
N MET A 65 26.89 -17.30 6.81
CA MET A 65 27.77 -18.26 7.49
C MET A 65 28.43 -19.25 6.52
N TYR A 66 27.71 -19.71 5.50
CA TYR A 66 28.26 -20.55 4.44
C TYR A 66 29.39 -19.83 3.70
N ARG A 67 29.17 -18.57 3.29
CA ARG A 67 30.18 -17.75 2.61
C ARG A 67 31.41 -17.50 3.50
N LEU A 68 31.21 -17.32 4.80
CA LEU A 68 32.32 -17.22 5.75
C LEU A 68 33.15 -18.51 5.78
N CYS A 69 32.50 -19.68 5.91
CA CYS A 69 33.17 -20.98 5.84
C CYS A 69 33.94 -21.17 4.52
N ASP A 70 33.35 -20.78 3.39
CA ASP A 70 33.98 -20.88 2.08
C ASP A 70 35.19 -19.95 1.94
N ALA A 71 35.05 -18.69 2.33
CA ALA A 71 36.16 -17.72 2.34
C ALA A 71 37.33 -18.22 3.21
N MET A 72 37.02 -18.78 4.38
CA MET A 72 38.01 -19.32 5.30
C MET A 72 38.66 -20.61 4.77
N HIS A 73 37.89 -21.48 4.11
CA HIS A 73 38.43 -22.64 3.42
C HIS A 73 39.42 -22.23 2.33
N ASN A 74 39.03 -21.28 1.47
CA ASN A 74 39.86 -20.75 0.40
C ASN A 74 41.13 -20.07 0.93
N ALA A 75 41.02 -19.27 2.01
CA ALA A 75 42.18 -18.69 2.69
C ALA A 75 43.15 -19.76 3.21
N SER A 76 42.62 -20.83 3.82
CA SER A 76 43.43 -21.95 4.30
C SER A 76 44.14 -22.70 3.15
N LEU A 77 43.49 -22.86 1.99
CA LEU A 77 44.12 -23.43 0.79
C LEU A 77 45.30 -22.57 0.28
N VAL A 78 45.14 -21.24 0.28
CA VAL A 78 46.19 -20.30 -0.14
C VAL A 78 47.37 -20.32 0.84
N GLN A 79 47.10 -20.24 2.15
CA GLN A 79 48.12 -20.34 3.20
C GLN A 79 48.94 -21.63 3.06
N ARG A 80 48.25 -22.77 2.84
CA ARG A 80 48.90 -24.06 2.63
C ARG A 80 49.80 -24.07 1.39
N LYS A 81 49.33 -23.51 0.26
CA LYS A 81 50.14 -23.40 -0.97
C LYS A 81 51.40 -22.56 -0.74
N HIS A 82 51.28 -21.44 -0.03
CA HIS A 82 52.40 -20.57 0.30
C HIS A 82 53.40 -21.29 1.21
N ALA A 83 52.91 -21.95 2.26
CA ALA A 83 53.77 -22.68 3.20
C ALA A 83 54.52 -23.84 2.52
N LEU A 84 53.87 -24.61 1.65
CA LEU A 84 54.53 -25.64 0.84
C LEU A 84 55.64 -25.07 -0.07
N THR A 85 55.44 -23.86 -0.61
CA THR A 85 56.44 -23.19 -1.44
C THR A 85 57.68 -22.83 -0.61
N ILE A 86 57.48 -22.27 0.59
CA ILE A 86 58.57 -21.96 1.53
C ILE A 86 59.29 -23.24 1.97
N MET A 87 58.57 -24.32 2.29
CA MET A 87 59.18 -25.59 2.66
C MET A 87 60.11 -26.12 1.56
N ARG A 88 59.68 -26.07 0.29
CA ARG A 88 60.53 -26.48 -0.85
C ARG A 88 61.76 -25.60 -0.97
N GLN A 89 61.60 -24.28 -0.87
CA GLN A 89 62.74 -23.34 -0.91
C GLN A 89 63.74 -23.55 0.25
N LEU A 90 63.25 -23.87 1.45
CA LEU A 90 64.11 -24.20 2.59
C LEU A 90 64.87 -25.51 2.35
N MET A 91 64.20 -26.53 1.80
CA MET A 91 64.86 -27.78 1.42
C MET A 91 65.91 -27.57 0.32
N ASP A 92 65.61 -26.77 -0.71
CA ASP A 92 66.56 -26.43 -1.77
C ASP A 92 67.76 -25.65 -1.23
N LYS A 93 67.54 -24.72 -0.29
CA LYS A 93 68.58 -23.91 0.36
C LYS A 93 69.54 -24.73 1.21
N HIS A 94 69.02 -25.66 2.02
CA HIS A 94 69.83 -26.46 2.95
C HIS A 94 70.42 -27.73 2.31
N GLY A 95 69.94 -28.11 1.12
CA GLY A 95 70.47 -29.21 0.32
C GLY A 95 69.73 -30.53 0.52
N THR A 96 70.05 -31.52 -0.32
CA THR A 96 69.38 -32.82 -0.33
C THR A 96 69.61 -33.59 0.98
N ALA A 97 68.58 -34.32 1.41
CA ALA A 97 68.66 -35.19 2.58
C ALA A 97 69.61 -36.37 2.29
N ARG A 98 70.49 -36.70 3.23
CA ARG A 98 71.32 -37.91 3.17
C ARG A 98 71.47 -38.54 4.55
N LEU A 99 71.54 -39.86 4.61
CA LEU A 99 71.77 -40.59 5.85
C LEU A 99 73.29 -40.76 6.05
N GLY A 100 73.79 -40.35 7.21
CA GLY A 100 75.20 -40.46 7.58
C GLY A 100 75.56 -41.81 8.21
N PRO A 101 76.87 -42.08 8.37
CA PRO A 101 77.36 -43.32 8.99
C PRO A 101 77.18 -43.35 10.51
N ALA A 102 77.09 -42.19 11.17
CA ALA A 102 76.83 -42.09 12.60
C ALA A 102 75.40 -42.55 12.92
N ARG A 103 75.23 -43.22 14.07
CA ARG A 103 73.93 -43.71 14.52
C ARG A 103 73.60 -43.21 15.91
N SER A 104 72.35 -42.84 16.14
CA SER A 104 71.86 -42.35 17.43
C SER A 104 70.68 -43.21 17.90
N GLN A 105 70.66 -43.50 19.20
CA GLN A 105 69.56 -44.20 19.84
C GLN A 105 68.42 -43.21 20.13
N VAL A 106 67.20 -43.58 19.75
CA VAL A 106 66.00 -42.76 19.93
C VAL A 106 64.93 -43.57 20.63
N ASN A 107 64.36 -43.00 21.69
CA ASN A 107 63.17 -43.53 22.32
C ASN A 107 61.95 -43.09 21.50
N TYR A 108 61.08 -44.02 21.15
CA TYR A 108 59.91 -43.72 20.35
C TYR A 108 58.61 -44.00 21.09
N VAL A 109 57.56 -43.30 20.69
CA VAL A 109 56.19 -43.47 21.19
C VAL A 109 55.22 -43.45 20.02
N PHE A 110 54.41 -44.50 19.92
CA PHE A 110 53.27 -44.55 19.01
C PHE A 110 52.08 -43.77 19.59
N PRO A 111 51.16 -43.28 18.74
CA PRO A 111 49.92 -42.64 19.20
C PRO A 111 49.08 -43.55 20.13
N SER A 112 49.18 -44.87 19.97
CA SER A 112 48.55 -45.88 20.85
C SER A 112 49.15 -45.96 22.25
N GLY A 113 50.21 -45.21 22.55
CA GLY A 113 50.93 -45.23 23.83
C GLY A 113 52.04 -46.28 23.91
N GLN A 114 52.21 -47.13 22.89
CA GLN A 114 53.31 -48.10 22.85
C GLN A 114 54.66 -47.38 22.73
N THR A 115 55.60 -47.71 23.60
CA THR A 115 56.95 -47.14 23.60
C THR A 115 58.01 -48.17 23.28
N GLY A 116 59.17 -47.73 22.79
CA GLY A 116 60.31 -48.58 22.50
C GLY A 116 61.58 -47.78 22.23
N THR A 117 62.64 -48.47 21.83
CA THR A 117 63.90 -47.82 21.42
C THR A 117 64.34 -48.33 20.06
N THR A 118 64.91 -47.45 19.25
CA THR A 118 65.44 -47.79 17.93
C THR A 118 66.74 -47.04 17.68
N ILE A 119 67.56 -47.54 16.74
CA ILE A 119 68.82 -46.92 16.35
C ILE A 119 68.66 -46.41 14.92
N LEU A 120 68.82 -45.10 14.73
CA LEU A 120 68.66 -44.45 13.43
C LEU A 120 69.97 -43.84 12.96
N PRO A 121 70.24 -43.82 11.64
CA PRO A 121 71.33 -43.04 11.09
C PRO A 121 71.08 -41.54 11.30
N GLU A 122 72.16 -40.79 11.48
CA GLU A 122 72.11 -39.34 11.59
C GLU A 122 71.70 -38.73 10.24
N LEU A 123 70.73 -37.82 10.25
CA LEU A 123 70.27 -37.13 9.05
C LEU A 123 71.20 -35.94 8.75
N TYR A 124 71.59 -35.78 7.50
CA TYR A 124 72.27 -34.60 7.00
C TYR A 124 71.39 -33.90 5.97
N LEU A 125 71.40 -32.57 6.00
CA LEU A 125 70.85 -31.73 4.93
C LEU A 125 72.03 -31.08 4.21
N GLY A 126 72.29 -31.51 2.97
CA GLY A 126 73.50 -31.16 2.24
C GLY A 126 74.77 -31.61 2.97
N LYS A 127 75.59 -30.65 3.44
CA LYS A 127 76.82 -30.93 4.20
C LYS A 127 76.63 -30.86 5.72
N THR A 128 75.49 -30.38 6.20
CA THR A 128 75.25 -30.07 7.63
C THR A 128 74.56 -31.24 8.33
N PRO A 129 75.11 -31.77 9.45
CA PRO A 129 74.40 -32.76 10.27
C PRO A 129 73.19 -32.13 10.97
N LEU A 130 72.11 -32.90 11.11
CA LEU A 130 70.93 -32.56 11.89
C LEU A 130 70.82 -33.52 13.09
N PRO A 131 71.60 -33.29 14.16
CA PRO A 131 71.61 -34.17 15.32
C PRO A 131 70.27 -34.10 16.07
N LEU A 132 69.99 -35.15 16.83
CA LEU A 132 68.82 -35.19 17.71
C LEU A 132 68.96 -34.11 18.80
N ASN A 133 68.06 -33.15 18.74
CA ASN A 133 68.04 -32.03 19.68
C ASN A 133 66.78 -32.10 20.55
N PRO A 134 66.89 -32.50 21.84
CA PRO A 134 65.77 -32.50 22.76
C PRO A 134 65.52 -31.13 23.42
N SER A 135 66.47 -30.19 23.33
CA SER A 135 66.39 -28.88 23.98
C SER A 135 65.64 -27.86 23.12
N ALA A 136 64.74 -27.10 23.74
CA ALA A 136 64.06 -25.99 23.08
C ALA A 136 64.99 -24.78 22.85
N ASP A 137 66.01 -24.60 23.70
CA ASP A 137 66.90 -23.44 23.68
C ASP A 137 67.95 -23.48 22.56
N ILE A 138 68.18 -24.67 22.00
CA ILE A 138 69.11 -24.88 20.90
C ILE A 138 68.30 -24.85 19.59
N ALA A 139 68.70 -23.99 18.66
CA ALA A 139 68.05 -23.90 17.36
C ALA A 139 68.36 -25.15 16.50
N THR A 140 67.31 -25.75 15.94
CA THR A 140 67.38 -26.85 14.99
C THR A 140 67.19 -26.30 13.56
N PRO A 141 68.18 -26.44 12.67
CA PRO A 141 68.10 -25.97 11.28
C PRO A 141 66.84 -26.46 10.55
N VAL A 142 66.37 -25.68 9.58
CA VAL A 142 65.16 -25.89 8.77
C VAL A 142 63.84 -25.80 9.55
N VAL A 143 63.70 -26.52 10.67
CA VAL A 143 62.41 -26.53 11.41
C VAL A 143 62.13 -25.23 12.17
N ASP A 144 63.16 -24.64 12.79
CA ASP A 144 63.01 -23.34 13.47
C ASP A 144 63.07 -22.16 12.50
N GLU A 145 63.76 -22.31 11.36
CA GLU A 145 63.72 -21.31 10.29
C GLU A 145 62.32 -21.23 9.67
N MET A 146 61.67 -22.38 9.46
CA MET A 146 60.28 -22.44 9.03
C MET A 146 59.33 -21.81 10.07
N MET A 147 59.52 -22.11 11.35
CA MET A 147 58.76 -21.48 12.44
C MET A 147 58.96 -19.95 12.45
N ARG A 148 60.19 -19.46 12.25
CA ARG A 148 60.49 -18.02 12.21
C ARG A 148 59.89 -17.32 10.99
N LEU A 149 59.90 -17.96 9.82
CA LEU A 149 59.39 -17.39 8.57
C LEU A 149 57.86 -17.41 8.47
N THR A 150 57.21 -18.44 9.03
CA THR A 150 55.77 -18.68 8.82
C THR A 150 54.94 -18.70 10.09
N GLY A 151 55.56 -18.83 11.26
CA GLY A 151 54.88 -19.07 12.53
C GLY A 151 54.31 -20.48 12.68
N TYR A 152 54.56 -21.38 11.72
CA TYR A 152 53.99 -22.73 11.72
C TYR A 152 54.98 -23.78 12.23
N HIS A 153 54.47 -24.73 13.01
CA HIS A 153 55.31 -25.82 13.50
C HIS A 153 55.63 -26.80 12.38
N SER A 154 56.90 -27.18 12.26
CA SER A 154 57.35 -28.15 11.27
C SER A 154 58.21 -29.24 11.92
N SER A 155 58.24 -30.41 11.28
CA SER A 155 58.93 -31.59 11.79
C SER A 155 59.53 -32.39 10.65
N ILE A 156 60.74 -32.90 10.84
CA ILE A 156 61.35 -33.88 9.95
C ILE A 156 61.24 -35.26 10.61
N MET A 157 60.76 -36.23 9.85
CA MET A 157 60.59 -37.60 10.32
C MET A 157 61.34 -38.56 9.39
N LEU A 158 62.06 -39.54 9.95
CA LEU A 158 62.77 -40.57 9.19
C LEU A 158 61.93 -41.84 9.08
N ARG A 159 62.04 -42.54 7.96
CA ARG A 159 61.37 -43.82 7.77
C ARG A 159 62.04 -44.91 8.62
N MET A 160 61.26 -45.63 9.41
CA MET A 160 61.72 -46.70 10.30
C MET A 160 61.74 -48.07 9.62
N ASN A 161 60.79 -48.33 8.71
CA ASN A 161 60.61 -49.63 8.07
C ASN A 161 59.98 -49.52 6.67
N GLU A 162 59.94 -50.63 5.95
CA GLU A 162 59.33 -50.70 4.61
C GLU A 162 57.81 -50.51 4.62
N GLN A 163 57.13 -50.79 5.74
CA GLN A 163 55.69 -50.58 5.88
C GLN A 163 55.31 -49.09 5.85
N GLY A 164 56.22 -48.20 6.24
CA GLY A 164 56.02 -46.76 6.19
C GLY A 164 55.81 -46.11 7.56
N ASP A 165 56.33 -46.69 8.64
CA ASP A 165 56.36 -45.97 9.92
C ASP A 165 57.43 -44.87 9.85
N PHE A 166 57.10 -43.67 10.32
CA PHE A 166 58.03 -42.55 10.36
C PHE A 166 58.24 -42.08 11.79
N ILE A 167 59.47 -41.82 12.20
CA ILE A 167 59.83 -41.30 13.52
C ILE A 167 60.34 -39.88 13.43
N ARG A 168 59.81 -39.01 14.28
CA ARG A 168 60.18 -37.60 14.35
C ARG A 168 61.58 -37.42 14.94
N VAL A 169 62.51 -36.90 14.14
CA VAL A 169 63.92 -36.68 14.53
C VAL A 169 64.25 -35.21 14.76
N ALA A 170 63.51 -34.30 14.13
CA ALA A 170 63.63 -32.86 14.37
C ALA A 170 62.23 -32.22 14.37
N THR A 171 62.00 -31.26 15.26
CA THR A 171 60.69 -30.59 15.36
C THR A 171 60.82 -29.24 16.02
N SER A 172 60.00 -28.29 15.60
CA SER A 172 59.77 -27.03 16.32
C SER A 172 58.66 -27.14 17.38
N VAL A 173 58.07 -28.31 17.59
CA VAL A 173 57.05 -28.55 18.62
C VAL A 173 57.73 -28.80 19.97
N VAL A 174 57.40 -27.97 20.96
CA VAL A 174 57.95 -28.01 22.32
C VAL A 174 56.81 -28.25 23.31
N LYS A 175 57.01 -29.18 24.26
CA LYS A 175 56.12 -29.44 25.40
C LYS A 175 56.97 -29.60 26.65
N ASP A 176 56.55 -28.97 27.76
CA ASP A 176 57.29 -28.96 29.03
C ASP A 176 58.77 -28.56 28.89
N GLY A 177 59.05 -27.59 28.03
CA GLY A 177 60.41 -27.10 27.74
C GLY A 177 61.28 -28.03 26.87
N ARG A 178 60.75 -29.18 26.40
CA ARG A 178 61.48 -30.16 25.59
C ARG A 178 60.87 -30.35 24.20
N ARG A 179 61.74 -30.49 23.19
CA ARG A 179 61.32 -30.81 21.82
C ARG A 179 60.74 -32.21 21.77
N GLN A 180 59.61 -32.34 21.09
CA GLN A 180 58.84 -33.59 21.01
C GLN A 180 59.40 -34.53 19.95
N ILE A 181 60.67 -34.94 20.07
CA ILE A 181 61.31 -35.95 19.21
C ILE A 181 60.91 -37.37 19.65
N GLY A 182 60.98 -38.35 18.74
CA GLY A 182 60.62 -39.75 19.03
C GLY A 182 59.15 -40.11 18.77
N VAL A 183 58.29 -39.14 18.46
CA VAL A 183 56.88 -39.41 18.12
C VAL A 183 56.79 -40.12 16.76
N VAL A 184 56.05 -41.23 16.70
CA VAL A 184 55.88 -42.05 15.48
C VAL A 184 54.59 -41.70 14.75
N LEU A 185 54.66 -41.58 13.42
CA LEU A 185 53.55 -41.61 12.49
C LEU A 185 53.43 -43.05 11.96
N PRO A 186 52.38 -43.81 12.33
CA PRO A 186 52.24 -45.20 11.91
C PRO A 186 51.82 -45.32 10.44
N ALA A 187 52.19 -46.44 9.82
CA ALA A 187 51.77 -46.81 8.47
C ALA A 187 50.28 -47.17 8.38
N LEU A 188 49.68 -47.60 9.49
CA LEU A 188 48.27 -48.01 9.59
C LEU A 188 47.54 -47.19 10.65
N GLU A 189 46.26 -46.93 10.43
CA GLU A 189 45.34 -46.37 11.41
C GLU A 189 44.90 -47.43 12.45
N GLU A 190 44.26 -47.02 13.53
CA GLU A 190 43.75 -47.92 14.58
C GLU A 190 42.76 -48.99 14.06
N ASP A 191 42.06 -48.69 12.97
CA ASP A 191 41.12 -49.61 12.32
C ASP A 191 41.77 -50.56 11.30
N GLY A 192 43.11 -50.53 11.20
CA GLY A 192 43.90 -51.36 10.29
C GLY A 192 43.94 -50.84 8.84
N SER A 193 43.28 -49.73 8.52
CA SER A 193 43.38 -49.12 7.20
C SER A 193 44.73 -48.40 7.00
N PRO A 194 45.23 -48.26 5.75
CA PRO A 194 46.48 -47.53 5.49
C PRO A 194 46.38 -46.06 5.90
N ASN A 195 47.34 -45.58 6.71
CA ASN A 195 47.43 -44.18 7.08
C ASN A 195 47.65 -43.34 5.80
N PRO A 196 46.74 -42.40 5.47
CA PRO A 196 46.81 -41.66 4.20
C PRO A 196 48.10 -40.84 4.05
N PHE A 197 48.62 -40.28 5.14
CA PHE A 197 49.87 -39.51 5.10
C PHE A 197 51.07 -40.41 4.82
N SER A 198 51.21 -41.51 5.56
CA SER A 198 52.30 -42.46 5.34
C SER A 198 52.25 -43.02 3.92
N ARG A 199 51.08 -43.48 3.48
CA ARG A 199 50.87 -44.05 2.13
C ARG A 199 51.28 -43.08 1.02
N ASP A 200 50.83 -41.82 1.08
CA ASP A 200 51.10 -40.84 0.02
C ASP A 200 52.57 -40.45 -0.02
N ILE A 201 53.22 -40.32 1.16
CA ILE A 201 54.65 -40.08 1.25
C ILE A 201 55.45 -41.26 0.69
N VAL A 202 55.14 -42.50 1.07
CA VAL A 202 55.83 -43.70 0.56
C VAL A 202 55.65 -43.84 -0.96
N ALA A 203 54.55 -43.33 -1.52
CA ALA A 203 54.32 -43.23 -2.96
C ALA A 203 55.02 -42.05 -3.65
N GLY A 204 55.84 -41.27 -2.92
CA GLY A 204 56.57 -40.11 -3.45
C GLY A 204 55.69 -38.88 -3.71
N LYS A 205 54.48 -38.82 -3.17
CA LYS A 205 53.53 -37.71 -3.37
C LYS A 205 53.56 -36.76 -2.18
N THR A 206 53.19 -35.50 -2.41
CA THR A 206 52.92 -34.57 -1.30
C THR A 206 51.67 -35.04 -0.57
N ALA A 207 51.82 -35.41 0.70
CA ALA A 207 50.69 -35.81 1.52
C ALA A 207 50.00 -34.57 2.11
N VAL A 208 48.68 -34.54 2.04
CA VAL A 208 47.85 -33.47 2.59
C VAL A 208 46.69 -34.09 3.33
N GLY A 209 46.42 -33.58 4.52
CA GLY A 209 45.29 -34.05 5.31
C GLY A 209 45.17 -33.32 6.63
N ARG A 210 44.35 -33.87 7.52
CA ARG A 210 44.17 -33.37 8.88
C ARG A 210 44.84 -34.35 9.83
N THR A 211 45.72 -33.85 10.68
CA THR A 211 46.27 -34.63 11.80
C THR A 211 45.71 -34.08 13.09
N TYR A 212 45.26 -34.96 13.97
CA TYR A 212 44.76 -34.60 15.28
C TYR A 212 45.91 -34.76 16.28
N VAL A 213 46.25 -33.68 16.98
CA VAL A 213 47.23 -33.72 18.06
C VAL A 213 46.53 -33.15 19.29
N GLU A 214 46.19 -34.03 20.24
CA GLU A 214 45.39 -33.70 21.43
C GLU A 214 44.05 -33.03 21.04
N ASP A 215 43.72 -31.86 21.60
CA ASP A 215 42.47 -31.11 21.33
C ASP A 215 42.53 -30.25 20.06
N TYR A 216 43.66 -30.21 19.33
CA TYR A 216 43.86 -29.35 18.18
C TYR A 216 43.86 -30.12 16.85
N VAL A 217 43.19 -29.53 15.85
CA VAL A 217 43.23 -30.00 14.47
C VAL A 217 44.31 -29.23 13.72
N PHE A 218 45.30 -29.96 13.20
CA PHE A 218 46.30 -29.40 12.32
C PHE A 218 45.96 -29.77 10.88
N VAL A 219 45.92 -28.78 10.00
CA VAL A 219 46.01 -29.06 8.56
C VAL A 219 47.48 -29.30 8.28
N SER A 220 47.80 -30.55 8.04
CA SER A 220 49.17 -31.00 7.87
C SER A 220 49.47 -31.23 6.40
N SER A 221 50.64 -30.73 5.98
CA SER A 221 51.19 -30.98 4.65
C SER A 221 52.57 -31.56 4.81
N ALA A 222 52.87 -32.64 4.11
CA ALA A 222 54.16 -33.30 4.18
C ALA A 222 54.76 -33.51 2.79
N LEU A 223 56.05 -33.22 2.67
CA LEU A 223 56.85 -33.46 1.48
C LEU A 223 57.70 -34.72 1.71
N PRO A 224 57.82 -35.62 0.72
CA PRO A 224 58.74 -36.73 0.82
C PRO A 224 60.19 -36.22 0.82
N LEU A 225 61.03 -36.79 1.67
CA LEU A 225 62.47 -36.57 1.67
C LEU A 225 63.14 -37.74 0.98
N THR A 226 63.82 -37.47 -0.12
CA THR A 226 64.57 -38.47 -0.89
C THR A 226 66.06 -38.30 -0.69
N ASP A 227 66.79 -39.41 -0.69
CA ASP A 227 68.25 -39.39 -0.78
C ASP A 227 68.75 -39.16 -2.22
N GLY A 228 70.07 -39.11 -2.40
CA GLY A 228 70.71 -38.93 -3.70
C GLY A 228 70.48 -40.05 -4.72
N ALA A 229 69.93 -41.21 -4.29
CA ALA A 229 69.52 -42.31 -5.14
C ALA A 229 68.02 -42.29 -5.47
N GLY A 230 67.27 -41.30 -4.94
CA GLY A 230 65.83 -41.16 -5.12
C GLY A 230 64.98 -42.01 -4.17
N SER A 231 65.60 -42.68 -3.18
CA SER A 231 64.87 -43.48 -2.19
C SER A 231 64.28 -42.59 -1.10
N ILE A 232 63.06 -42.90 -0.65
CA ILE A 232 62.36 -42.11 0.37
C ILE A 232 62.90 -42.46 1.75
N VAL A 233 63.72 -41.56 2.29
CA VAL A 233 64.37 -41.70 3.60
C VAL A 233 63.57 -41.08 4.74
N GLY A 234 62.59 -40.23 4.43
CA GLY A 234 61.78 -39.57 5.43
C GLY A 234 60.72 -38.64 4.84
N LEU A 235 60.20 -37.75 5.67
CA LEU A 235 59.30 -36.68 5.28
C LEU A 235 59.62 -35.39 6.02
N TYR A 236 59.32 -34.27 5.37
CA TYR A 236 59.27 -32.96 6.00
C TYR A 236 57.81 -32.53 6.13
N GLY A 237 57.29 -32.58 7.35
CA GLY A 237 55.92 -32.26 7.69
C GLY A 237 55.78 -30.86 8.26
N LEU A 238 54.68 -30.21 7.93
CA LEU A 238 54.26 -28.92 8.47
C LEU A 238 52.85 -29.05 9.02
N GLY A 239 52.64 -28.62 10.26
CA GLY A 239 51.33 -28.48 10.87
C GLY A 239 50.93 -27.01 10.94
N ILE A 240 49.88 -26.63 10.21
CA ILE A 240 49.23 -25.34 10.37
C ILE A 240 48.16 -25.52 11.45
N ARG A 241 48.35 -24.88 12.61
CA ARG A 241 47.36 -24.89 13.69
C ARG A 241 46.10 -24.17 13.20
N GLN A 242 44.96 -24.85 13.20
CA GLN A 242 43.69 -24.19 12.88
C GLN A 242 43.08 -23.57 14.14
N ASP A 243 43.56 -22.37 14.54
CA ASP A 243 42.87 -21.49 15.51
C ASP A 243 41.50 -21.00 14.96
N LEU A 244 41.28 -21.31 13.68
CA LEU A 244 40.12 -21.02 12.86
C LEU A 244 38.81 -21.53 13.46
N MET A 245 38.80 -22.67 14.14
CA MET A 245 37.60 -23.25 14.74
C MET A 245 37.12 -22.47 15.96
N GLU A 246 38.02 -21.93 16.77
CA GLU A 246 37.66 -21.10 17.92
C GLU A 246 37.08 -19.77 17.48
N ASN A 247 37.66 -19.15 16.44
CA ASN A 247 37.14 -17.92 15.86
C ASN A 247 35.78 -18.13 15.18
N LEU A 248 35.63 -19.22 14.41
CA LEU A 248 34.37 -19.57 13.77
C LEU A 248 33.30 -19.89 14.82
N ARG A 249 33.66 -20.64 15.86
CA ARG A 249 32.80 -20.93 17.01
C ARG A 249 32.28 -19.66 17.65
N LYS A 250 33.16 -18.69 17.92
CA LYS A 250 32.75 -17.41 18.52
C LYS A 250 31.76 -16.68 17.62
N VAL A 251 32.03 -16.56 16.32
CA VAL A 251 31.13 -15.88 15.37
C VAL A 251 29.76 -16.59 15.28
N PHE A 252 29.75 -17.92 15.19
CA PHE A 252 28.50 -18.70 15.12
C PHE A 252 27.67 -18.60 16.41
N MET A 253 28.33 -18.43 17.55
CA MET A 253 27.68 -18.38 18.86
C MET A 253 27.21 -16.97 19.23
N ASP A 254 27.94 -15.94 18.79
CA ASP A 254 27.63 -14.53 19.06
C ASP A 254 26.62 -13.96 18.03
N THR A 255 26.41 -14.62 16.89
CA THR A 255 25.41 -14.19 15.89
C THR A 255 24.01 -14.68 16.30
N PRO A 256 23.08 -13.78 16.64
CA PRO A 256 21.72 -14.18 17.02
C PRO A 256 20.94 -14.68 15.80
N VAL A 257 20.14 -15.73 16.00
CA VAL A 257 19.14 -16.22 15.03
C VAL A 257 17.78 -16.09 15.70
N GLY A 258 17.00 -15.08 15.35
CA GLY A 258 15.80 -14.71 16.11
C GLY A 258 16.13 -14.36 17.57
N LYS A 259 15.25 -14.73 18.51
CA LYS A 259 15.44 -14.43 19.95
C LYS A 259 16.19 -15.53 20.70
N THR A 260 15.87 -16.79 20.41
CA THR A 260 16.39 -17.96 21.11
C THR A 260 16.97 -19.04 20.17
N GLY A 261 16.87 -18.81 18.87
CA GLY A 261 17.51 -19.61 17.84
C GLY A 261 19.04 -19.49 17.84
N TYR A 262 19.68 -20.39 17.11
CA TYR A 262 21.14 -20.52 17.07
C TYR A 262 21.63 -21.29 15.85
N PHE A 263 22.92 -21.16 15.55
CA PHE A 263 23.61 -21.98 14.56
C PHE A 263 24.13 -23.29 15.17
N PHE A 264 24.11 -24.36 14.39
CA PHE A 264 24.69 -25.64 14.74
C PHE A 264 25.40 -26.26 13.54
N ILE A 265 26.31 -27.19 13.79
CA ILE A 265 27.06 -27.90 12.76
C ILE A 265 27.07 -29.39 13.07
N LEU A 266 26.71 -30.21 12.08
CA LEU A 266 26.75 -31.67 12.16
C LEU A 266 27.79 -32.25 11.21
N GLY A 267 28.52 -33.26 11.68
CA GLY A 267 29.41 -34.05 10.83
C GLY A 267 28.65 -35.06 9.98
N THR A 268 29.10 -35.30 8.75
CA THR A 268 28.41 -36.18 7.78
C THR A 268 29.16 -37.47 7.45
N LYS A 269 30.45 -37.58 7.78
CA LYS A 269 31.31 -38.73 7.44
C LYS A 269 32.12 -39.28 8.60
N GLY A 270 32.50 -40.56 8.48
CA GLY A 270 33.42 -41.24 9.39
C GLY A 270 32.98 -41.18 10.85
N ARG A 271 33.94 -41.01 11.77
CA ARG A 271 33.71 -40.89 13.22
C ARG A 271 32.84 -39.67 13.61
N GLN A 272 32.66 -38.70 12.71
CA GLN A 272 31.87 -37.48 12.94
C GLN A 272 30.41 -37.58 12.51
N LYS A 273 30.02 -38.63 11.78
CA LYS A 273 28.65 -38.77 11.25
C LYS A 273 27.61 -38.72 12.38
N GLY A 274 26.68 -37.78 12.28
CA GLY A 274 25.60 -37.60 13.26
C GLY A 274 26.02 -36.92 14.57
N ARG A 275 27.28 -36.48 14.68
CA ARG A 275 27.78 -35.78 15.86
C ARG A 275 27.74 -34.27 15.68
N TYR A 276 27.47 -33.56 16.78
CA TYR A 276 27.67 -32.11 16.81
C TYR A 276 29.15 -31.77 16.71
N ILE A 277 29.50 -30.99 15.68
CA ILE A 277 30.75 -30.24 15.62
C ILE A 277 30.59 -28.94 16.41
N LEU A 278 29.42 -28.31 16.28
CA LEU A 278 29.04 -27.14 17.05
C LEU A 278 27.57 -27.27 17.46
N SER A 279 27.31 -27.14 18.75
CA SER A 279 25.97 -27.14 19.35
C SER A 279 25.65 -25.80 20.02
N GLN A 280 24.39 -25.60 20.43
CA GLN A 280 23.98 -24.39 21.14
C GLN A 280 24.85 -24.18 22.37
N LYS A 281 25.50 -23.01 22.45
CA LYS A 281 26.39 -22.65 23.56
C LYS A 281 27.53 -23.66 23.81
N GLY A 282 27.78 -24.59 22.88
CA GLY A 282 28.78 -25.64 23.03
C GLY A 282 28.42 -26.76 24.01
N LEU A 283 27.19 -26.79 24.53
CA LEU A 283 26.79 -27.68 25.64
C LEU A 283 26.74 -29.16 25.25
N ARG A 284 26.56 -29.46 23.97
CA ARG A 284 26.37 -30.81 23.41
C ARG A 284 27.39 -31.13 22.33
N ASP A 285 28.53 -30.44 22.32
CA ASP A 285 29.58 -30.70 21.33
C ASP A 285 30.08 -32.14 21.44
N ARG A 286 30.41 -32.75 20.29
CA ARG A 286 30.85 -34.15 20.15
C ARG A 286 29.77 -35.21 20.46
N GLU A 287 28.63 -34.81 21.01
CA GLU A 287 27.49 -35.71 21.24
C GLU A 287 26.96 -36.25 19.91
N ASN A 288 26.68 -37.56 19.87
CA ASN A 288 26.06 -38.20 18.71
C ASN A 288 24.54 -38.13 18.83
N ILE A 289 23.90 -37.45 17.89
CA ILE A 289 22.44 -37.28 17.85
C ILE A 289 21.78 -38.05 16.71
N TRP A 290 22.49 -38.99 16.07
CA TRP A 290 21.97 -39.77 14.95
C TRP A 290 20.66 -40.53 15.26
N ASP A 291 20.51 -40.98 16.51
CA ASP A 291 19.37 -41.78 16.99
C ASP A 291 18.48 -41.05 18.00
N VAL A 292 18.70 -39.75 18.20
CA VAL A 292 17.90 -38.93 19.11
C VAL A 292 16.54 -38.64 18.45
N LYS A 293 15.46 -39.00 19.17
CA LYS A 293 14.08 -38.79 18.73
C LYS A 293 13.50 -37.49 19.27
N THR A 294 12.67 -36.84 18.46
CA THR A 294 11.79 -35.75 18.90
C THR A 294 10.58 -36.30 19.67
N GLU A 295 9.81 -35.42 20.29
CA GLU A 295 8.51 -35.76 20.90
C GLU A 295 7.52 -36.31 19.86
N SER A 296 7.58 -35.82 18.62
CA SER A 296 6.83 -36.31 17.47
C SER A 296 7.34 -37.65 16.89
N GLY A 297 8.45 -38.19 17.41
CA GLY A 297 9.03 -39.47 16.99
C GLY A 297 9.96 -39.41 15.77
N GLU A 298 10.31 -38.22 15.29
CA GLU A 298 11.20 -38.00 14.16
C GLU A 298 12.68 -38.08 14.56
N PHE A 299 13.57 -38.25 13.58
CA PHE A 299 15.03 -38.30 13.77
C PHE A 299 15.70 -37.10 13.07
N PRO A 300 15.86 -35.95 13.74
CA PRO A 300 16.28 -34.71 13.06
C PRO A 300 17.64 -34.81 12.38
N ALA A 301 18.61 -35.52 12.98
CA ALA A 301 19.93 -35.70 12.40
C ALA A 301 19.92 -36.53 11.11
N ARG A 302 19.05 -37.55 11.04
CA ARG A 302 18.88 -38.38 9.84
C ARG A 302 18.16 -37.58 8.76
N ASN A 303 17.07 -36.91 9.12
CA ASN A 303 16.30 -36.08 8.19
C ASN A 303 17.18 -34.95 7.61
N ALA A 304 17.99 -34.29 8.43
CA ALA A 304 18.92 -33.27 7.98
C ALA A 304 19.98 -33.85 7.02
N TYR A 305 20.50 -35.05 7.31
CA TYR A 305 21.44 -35.74 6.43
C TYR A 305 20.80 -36.09 5.08
N ASP A 306 19.59 -36.66 5.09
CA ASP A 306 18.90 -37.08 3.87
C ASP A 306 18.53 -35.88 2.99
N LEU A 307 18.04 -34.78 3.59
CA LEU A 307 17.74 -33.53 2.87
C LEU A 307 18.97 -32.89 2.23
N THR A 308 20.13 -32.97 2.89
CA THR A 308 21.36 -32.30 2.44
C THR A 308 22.26 -33.20 1.60
N ARG A 309 21.98 -34.51 1.52
CA ARG A 309 22.83 -35.49 0.83
C ARG A 309 23.07 -35.12 -0.62
N ASP A 310 22.01 -34.78 -1.34
CA ASP A 310 22.02 -34.50 -2.79
C ASP A 310 21.82 -33.00 -3.10
N LEU A 311 21.86 -32.15 -2.07
CA LEU A 311 21.67 -30.71 -2.19
C LEU A 311 22.85 -30.05 -2.94
N PRO A 312 22.60 -29.22 -3.96
CA PRO A 312 23.63 -28.44 -4.66
C PRO A 312 24.39 -27.51 -3.72
N ALA A 313 25.64 -27.19 -4.08
CA ALA A 313 26.46 -26.28 -3.30
C ALA A 313 25.87 -24.86 -3.35
N GLY A 314 25.51 -24.31 -2.19
CA GLY A 314 24.94 -22.97 -2.06
C GLY A 314 23.42 -22.93 -1.91
N ASP A 315 22.73 -24.06 -2.07
CA ASP A 315 21.28 -24.15 -1.84
C ASP A 315 20.94 -24.40 -0.37
N VAL A 316 19.75 -23.98 0.03
CA VAL A 316 19.22 -24.10 1.38
C VAL A 316 18.08 -25.11 1.39
N ALA A 317 18.16 -26.10 2.29
CA ALA A 317 17.07 -27.01 2.59
C ALA A 317 16.42 -26.63 3.94
N TRP A 318 15.12 -26.85 4.07
CA TRP A 318 14.38 -26.56 5.29
C TRP A 318 13.92 -27.84 5.98
N LEU A 319 14.07 -27.86 7.29
CA LEU A 319 13.60 -28.94 8.14
C LEU A 319 12.86 -28.36 9.35
N THR A 320 11.62 -28.82 9.55
CA THR A 320 10.77 -28.40 10.67
C THR A 320 10.52 -29.59 11.57
N TYR A 321 10.78 -29.43 12.86
CA TYR A 321 10.71 -30.51 13.84
C TYR A 321 10.61 -29.97 15.27
N ASP A 322 10.17 -30.80 16.21
CA ASP A 322 10.12 -30.44 17.62
C ASP A 322 11.46 -30.69 18.31
N TRP A 323 11.97 -29.71 19.04
CA TRP A 323 13.27 -29.82 19.69
C TRP A 323 13.31 -29.14 21.05
N GLN A 324 13.92 -29.85 22.01
CA GLN A 324 14.14 -29.38 23.37
C GLN A 324 15.64 -29.26 23.64
N ASN A 325 16.12 -28.06 23.98
CA ASN A 325 17.50 -27.87 24.42
C ASN A 325 17.67 -28.16 25.91
N PRO A 326 18.90 -28.44 26.37
CA PRO A 326 19.21 -28.46 27.80
C PRO A 326 18.81 -27.15 28.47
N GLY A 327 17.86 -27.22 29.41
CA GLY A 327 17.31 -26.05 30.13
C GLY A 327 15.95 -25.57 29.64
N ASP A 328 15.42 -26.09 28.54
CA ASP A 328 14.04 -25.83 28.10
C ASP A 328 13.04 -26.65 28.92
N ASN A 329 11.94 -26.05 29.39
CA ASN A 329 10.90 -26.74 30.16
C ASN A 329 10.01 -27.67 29.31
N THR A 330 9.84 -27.34 28.03
CA THR A 330 9.00 -28.07 27.08
C THR A 330 9.66 -28.12 25.70
N SER A 331 9.32 -29.11 24.90
CA SER A 331 9.68 -29.12 23.48
C SER A 331 9.05 -27.94 22.76
N ARG A 332 9.74 -27.41 21.75
CA ARG A 332 9.28 -26.28 20.93
C ARG A 332 9.47 -26.60 19.46
N LYS A 333 8.50 -26.20 18.63
CA LYS A 333 8.58 -26.31 17.18
C LYS A 333 9.71 -25.44 16.63
N LYS A 334 10.57 -26.04 15.84
CA LYS A 334 11.84 -25.47 15.38
C LYS A 334 11.93 -25.56 13.87
N TYR A 335 12.34 -24.46 13.25
CA TYR A 335 12.63 -24.36 11.82
C TYR A 335 14.13 -24.27 11.66
N ALA A 336 14.72 -25.18 10.88
CA ALA A 336 16.14 -25.21 10.60
C ALA A 336 16.38 -25.08 9.09
N ALA A 337 17.05 -24.00 8.71
CA ALA A 337 17.70 -23.90 7.41
C ALA A 337 18.98 -24.73 7.45
N LEU A 338 19.27 -25.48 6.39
CA LEU A 338 20.38 -26.42 6.30
C LEU A 338 21.15 -26.21 4.99
N MET A 339 22.48 -26.20 5.09
CA MET A 339 23.38 -26.15 3.93
C MET A 339 24.49 -27.19 4.06
N ALA A 340 24.79 -27.91 2.99
CA ALA A 340 25.92 -28.85 2.95
C ALA A 340 27.23 -28.12 2.63
N PHE A 341 28.17 -28.09 3.57
CA PHE A 341 29.53 -27.62 3.36
C PHE A 341 30.46 -28.81 3.10
N ARG A 342 30.51 -29.23 1.83
CA ARG A 342 31.25 -30.41 1.35
C ARG A 342 32.75 -30.40 1.68
N PRO A 343 33.50 -29.28 1.60
CA PRO A 343 34.94 -29.30 1.84
C PRO A 343 35.33 -29.85 3.21
N TRP A 344 34.46 -29.68 4.22
CA TRP A 344 34.70 -30.14 5.59
C TRP A 344 33.76 -31.28 6.02
N ASP A 345 32.93 -31.80 5.10
CA ASP A 345 31.92 -32.82 5.38
C ASP A 345 30.91 -32.40 6.46
N TRP A 346 30.47 -31.15 6.43
CA TRP A 346 29.56 -30.57 7.41
C TRP A 346 28.18 -30.28 6.86
N ILE A 347 27.19 -30.35 7.73
CA ILE A 347 25.89 -29.68 7.57
C ILE A 347 25.91 -28.48 8.50
N ILE A 348 25.81 -27.29 7.91
CA ILE A 348 25.61 -26.05 8.65
C ILE A 348 24.11 -25.87 8.80
N GLY A 349 23.65 -25.64 10.02
CA GLY A 349 22.26 -25.37 10.32
C GLY A 349 22.08 -24.03 11.01
N ALA A 350 21.12 -23.23 10.55
CA ALA A 350 20.65 -22.04 11.24
C ALA A 350 19.23 -22.30 11.67
N SER A 351 18.94 -22.12 12.96
CA SER A 351 17.64 -22.51 13.48
C SER A 351 16.96 -21.44 14.29
N ALA A 352 15.65 -21.35 14.09
CA ALA A 352 14.74 -20.43 14.77
C ALA A 352 13.59 -21.21 15.41
N TYR A 353 13.08 -20.69 16.52
CA TYR A 353 11.90 -21.24 17.18
C TYR A 353 10.66 -20.50 16.74
N GLU A 354 9.59 -21.23 16.44
CA GLU A 354 8.30 -20.64 16.07
C GLU A 354 7.83 -19.63 17.13
N ALA A 355 8.04 -19.96 18.42
CA ALA A 355 7.69 -19.11 19.56
C ALA A 355 8.36 -17.73 19.55
N ASP A 356 9.55 -17.57 18.94
CA ASP A 356 10.25 -16.28 18.85
C ASP A 356 9.50 -15.29 17.94
N PHE A 357 8.70 -15.81 17.01
CA PHE A 357 7.97 -15.07 15.98
C PHE A 357 6.46 -14.99 16.30
N ILE A 358 5.93 -15.94 17.08
CA ILE A 358 4.51 -15.97 17.47
C ILE A 358 4.13 -14.81 18.39
N GLU A 359 5.02 -14.19 19.16
CA GLU A 359 4.64 -13.18 20.17
C GLU A 359 3.82 -12.02 19.58
N THR A 360 4.17 -11.56 18.37
CA THR A 360 3.40 -10.55 17.62
C THR A 360 2.05 -11.09 17.16
N SER A 361 2.00 -12.35 16.74
CA SER A 361 0.81 -13.04 16.23
C SER A 361 -0.20 -13.42 17.35
N ARG A 362 0.30 -13.72 18.55
CA ARG A 362 -0.51 -14.12 19.72
C ARG A 362 -1.47 -13.02 20.15
N HIS A 363 -1.10 -11.75 19.97
CA HIS A 363 -1.98 -10.62 20.24
C HIS A 363 -3.21 -10.64 19.31
N LEU A 364 -3.03 -10.92 18.02
CA LEU A 364 -4.14 -11.07 17.06
C LEU A 364 -5.03 -12.27 17.38
N GLY A 365 -4.45 -13.40 17.79
CA GLY A 365 -5.23 -14.57 18.20
C GLY A 365 -6.15 -14.30 19.39
N SER A 366 -5.68 -13.52 20.37
CA SER A 366 -6.50 -13.10 21.51
C SER A 366 -7.63 -12.16 21.12
N LEU A 367 -7.44 -11.30 20.12
CA LEU A 367 -8.51 -10.43 19.62
C LEU A 367 -9.62 -11.25 18.95
N LEU A 368 -9.27 -12.30 18.20
CA LEU A 368 -10.26 -13.19 17.57
C LEU A 368 -11.13 -13.94 18.59
N THR A 369 -10.56 -14.42 19.70
CA THR A 369 -11.36 -15.07 20.76
C THR A 369 -12.30 -14.07 21.44
N HIS A 370 -11.85 -12.83 21.67
CA HIS A 370 -12.72 -11.78 22.20
C HIS A 370 -13.83 -11.40 21.21
N ILE A 371 -13.54 -11.35 19.91
CA ILE A 371 -14.55 -11.12 18.87
C ILE A 371 -15.55 -12.28 18.86
N LEU A 372 -15.10 -13.54 18.96
CA LEU A 372 -15.97 -14.71 19.03
C LEU A 372 -16.94 -14.62 20.23
N TYR A 373 -16.44 -14.31 21.43
CA TYR A 373 -17.31 -14.15 22.61
C TYR A 373 -18.29 -12.98 22.45
N ARG A 374 -17.87 -11.88 21.82
CA ARG A 374 -18.78 -10.75 21.51
C ARG A 374 -19.85 -11.13 20.51
N VAL A 375 -19.52 -11.91 19.48
CA VAL A 375 -20.47 -12.42 18.48
C VAL A 375 -21.47 -13.36 19.14
N ILE A 376 -21.01 -14.34 19.92
CA ILE A 376 -21.87 -15.27 20.66
C ILE A 376 -22.79 -14.50 21.63
N GLY A 377 -22.24 -13.56 22.39
CA GLY A 377 -23.02 -12.72 23.31
C GLY A 377 -24.07 -11.88 22.57
N SER A 378 -23.73 -11.34 21.40
CA SER A 378 -24.67 -10.58 20.55
C SER A 378 -25.79 -11.47 20.03
N VAL A 379 -25.50 -12.70 19.59
CA VAL A 379 -26.52 -13.67 19.14
C VAL A 379 -27.48 -14.05 20.27
N ILE A 380 -26.97 -14.30 21.48
CA ILE A 380 -27.81 -14.60 22.65
C ILE A 380 -28.71 -13.41 23.00
N LEU A 381 -28.18 -12.19 22.97
CA LEU A 381 -28.93 -10.97 23.25
C LEU A 381 -30.02 -10.73 22.20
N VAL A 382 -29.70 -10.96 20.91
CA VAL A 382 -30.68 -10.91 19.81
C VAL A 382 -31.76 -11.97 19.98
N LEU A 383 -31.42 -13.20 20.40
CA LEU A 383 -32.38 -14.26 20.66
C LEU A 383 -33.34 -13.89 21.81
N ALA A 384 -32.81 -13.38 22.93
CA ALA A 384 -33.61 -12.95 24.06
C ALA A 384 -34.54 -11.78 23.70
N PHE A 385 -34.02 -10.77 22.99
CA PHE A 385 -34.81 -9.64 22.52
C PHE A 385 -35.88 -10.08 21.50
N SER A 386 -35.54 -10.98 20.58
CA SER A 386 -36.47 -11.50 19.59
C SER A 386 -37.58 -12.33 20.23
N ALA A 387 -37.28 -13.16 21.25
CA ALA A 387 -38.27 -13.91 22.00
C ALA A 387 -39.27 -12.99 22.72
N LEU A 388 -38.75 -11.93 23.37
CA LEU A 388 -39.57 -10.91 24.03
C LEU A 388 -40.43 -10.14 23.02
N ALA A 389 -39.84 -9.70 21.91
CA ALA A 389 -40.52 -8.99 20.84
C ALA A 389 -41.64 -9.85 20.21
N CYS A 390 -41.37 -11.14 19.93
CA CYS A 390 -42.37 -12.06 19.40
C CYS A 390 -43.52 -12.31 20.38
N TRP A 391 -43.23 -12.42 21.69
CA TRP A 391 -44.26 -12.56 22.72
C TRP A 391 -45.16 -11.33 22.81
N LEU A 392 -44.58 -10.12 22.70
CA LEU A 392 -45.30 -8.85 22.65
C LEU A 392 -46.13 -8.72 21.36
N LEU A 393 -45.57 -9.06 20.20
CA LEU A 393 -46.27 -9.08 18.90
C LEU A 393 -47.47 -10.04 18.91
N GLY A 394 -47.27 -11.25 19.42
CA GLY A 394 -48.36 -12.24 19.54
C GLY A 394 -49.49 -11.79 20.45
N LYS A 395 -49.20 -10.97 21.48
CA LYS A 395 -50.23 -10.33 22.31
C LYS A 395 -50.94 -9.19 21.55
N ARG A 396 -50.18 -8.34 20.87
CA ARG A 396 -50.71 -7.23 20.05
C ARG A 396 -51.69 -7.71 18.99
N ILE A 397 -51.42 -8.80 18.30
CA ILE A 397 -52.25 -9.27 17.19
C ILE A 397 -53.56 -9.96 17.67
N SER A 398 -53.51 -10.73 18.77
CA SER A 398 -54.63 -11.60 19.14
C SER A 398 -55.80 -10.90 19.84
N ASP A 399 -55.54 -9.85 20.64
CA ASP A 399 -56.57 -9.17 21.43
C ASP A 399 -57.51 -8.26 20.58
N PRO A 400 -57.01 -7.46 19.61
CA PRO A 400 -57.84 -6.62 18.74
C PRO A 400 -58.77 -7.43 17.83
N LEU A 401 -58.31 -8.58 17.33
CA LEU A 401 -59.08 -9.44 16.45
C LEU A 401 -60.38 -9.92 17.11
N THR A 402 -60.36 -10.15 18.42
CA THR A 402 -61.53 -10.58 19.20
C THR A 402 -62.55 -9.44 19.37
N ARG A 403 -62.10 -8.18 19.45
CA ARG A 403 -62.96 -6.97 19.56
C ARG A 403 -63.56 -6.54 18.21
N ALA A 404 -62.83 -6.71 17.11
CA ALA A 404 -63.30 -6.40 15.76
C ALA A 404 -64.59 -7.19 15.40
N VAL A 405 -64.64 -8.47 15.79
CA VAL A 405 -65.77 -9.37 15.53
C VAL A 405 -67.06 -8.89 16.20
N SER A 406 -66.98 -8.26 17.37
CA SER A 406 -68.18 -7.72 18.06
C SER A 406 -68.70 -6.42 17.44
N PHE A 407 -67.84 -5.58 16.86
CA PHE A 407 -68.21 -4.28 16.26
C PHE A 407 -68.90 -4.41 14.90
N ALA A 408 -68.45 -5.35 14.05
CA ALA A 408 -69.10 -5.63 12.77
C ALA A 408 -70.59 -6.02 12.91
N LYS A 409 -70.96 -6.65 14.04
CA LYS A 409 -72.34 -7.08 14.36
C LYS A 409 -73.28 -5.92 14.71
N ALA A 410 -72.74 -4.74 15.03
CA ALA A 410 -73.50 -3.54 15.36
C ALA A 410 -73.84 -2.70 14.11
N ILE A 411 -72.86 -2.50 13.21
CA ILE A 411 -73.04 -1.77 11.93
C ILE A 411 -74.18 -2.37 11.08
N SER A 412 -74.31 -3.70 11.07
CA SER A 412 -75.35 -4.39 10.28
C SER A 412 -76.79 -4.09 10.74
N ARG A 413 -76.99 -3.40 11.86
CA ARG A 413 -78.30 -3.04 12.42
C ARG A 413 -78.70 -1.58 12.16
N GLY A 414 -77.94 -0.85 11.32
CA GLY A 414 -78.25 0.52 10.91
C GLY A 414 -77.89 1.61 11.94
N THR A 415 -77.15 1.24 12.98
CA THR A 415 -76.58 2.16 13.96
C THR A 415 -75.08 2.31 13.73
N PHE A 416 -74.57 3.54 13.81
CA PHE A 416 -73.14 3.87 13.71
C PHE A 416 -72.61 4.15 15.12
N PRO A 417 -72.21 3.12 15.89
CA PRO A 417 -71.60 3.30 17.21
C PRO A 417 -70.23 3.97 17.09
N GLU A 418 -69.73 4.50 18.20
CA GLU A 418 -68.41 5.13 18.22
C GLU A 418 -67.33 4.15 17.71
N PRO A 419 -66.37 4.65 16.92
CA PRO A 419 -65.32 3.83 16.34
C PRO A 419 -64.58 3.02 17.41
N LEU A 420 -64.30 1.74 17.15
CA LEU A 420 -63.42 0.96 18.00
C LEU A 420 -62.07 1.67 18.10
N GLU A 421 -61.53 1.82 19.31
CA GLU A 421 -60.17 2.31 19.47
C GLU A 421 -59.19 1.37 18.77
N ILE A 422 -58.49 1.94 17.80
CA ILE A 422 -57.45 1.25 17.04
C ILE A 422 -56.23 1.16 17.95
N THR A 423 -56.12 0.05 18.68
CA THR A 423 -55.00 -0.19 19.62
C THR A 423 -53.75 -0.73 18.93
N THR A 424 -53.86 -1.17 17.67
CA THR A 424 -52.78 -1.70 16.85
C THR A 424 -52.91 -1.22 15.41
N THR A 425 -51.81 -1.20 14.66
CA THR A 425 -51.73 -0.64 13.30
C THR A 425 -51.43 -1.71 12.24
N ASP A 426 -51.45 -2.97 12.63
CA ASP A 426 -51.17 -4.16 11.80
C ASP A 426 -52.43 -4.61 11.06
N GLU A 427 -52.46 -5.80 10.44
CA GLU A 427 -53.64 -6.33 9.73
C GLU A 427 -54.88 -6.42 10.62
N THR A 428 -54.70 -6.53 11.94
CA THR A 428 -55.80 -6.54 12.92
C THR A 428 -56.27 -5.12 13.21
N GLY A 429 -55.33 -4.19 13.30
CA GLY A 429 -55.57 -2.76 13.26
C GLY A 429 -56.25 -2.30 11.97
N GLN A 430 -55.84 -2.84 10.82
CA GLN A 430 -56.43 -2.59 9.51
C GLN A 430 -57.81 -3.23 9.40
N LEU A 431 -58.06 -4.38 10.01
CA LEU A 431 -59.40 -4.97 10.06
C LEU A 431 -60.34 -4.11 10.89
N VAL A 432 -59.90 -3.68 12.09
CA VAL A 432 -60.63 -2.73 12.93
C VAL A 432 -60.80 -1.40 12.19
N ASN A 433 -59.76 -0.95 11.51
CA ASN A 433 -59.78 0.26 10.71
C ASN A 433 -60.68 0.10 9.47
N VAL A 434 -60.73 -1.04 8.79
CA VAL A 434 -61.60 -1.30 7.63
C VAL A 434 -63.05 -1.39 8.07
N LEU A 435 -63.32 -1.92 9.26
CA LEU A 435 -64.64 -1.90 9.88
C LEU A 435 -65.04 -0.49 10.32
N ASN A 436 -64.15 0.26 10.99
CA ASN A 436 -64.33 1.67 11.31
C ASN A 436 -64.43 2.53 10.05
N THR A 437 -63.71 2.17 9.00
CA THR A 437 -63.69 2.82 7.69
C THR A 437 -64.87 2.36 6.86
N MET A 438 -65.52 1.22 7.07
CA MET A 438 -66.78 0.89 6.41
C MET A 438 -67.93 1.65 7.07
N SER A 439 -67.95 1.66 8.40
CA SER A 439 -68.84 2.50 9.22
C SER A 439 -68.67 3.97 8.81
N GLY A 440 -67.42 4.40 8.75
CA GLY A 440 -66.95 5.68 8.26
C GLY A 440 -67.33 5.90 6.80
N LYS A 441 -66.97 5.04 5.84
CA LYS A 441 -67.26 5.18 4.39
C LYS A 441 -68.74 5.26 4.15
N LEU A 442 -69.59 4.60 4.91
CA LEU A 442 -71.04 4.69 4.73
C LEU A 442 -71.56 6.05 5.19
N GLU A 443 -71.06 6.59 6.29
CA GLU A 443 -71.33 7.96 6.75
C GLU A 443 -70.60 9.03 5.89
N GLU A 444 -69.44 8.68 5.36
CA GLU A 444 -68.47 9.51 4.66
C GLU A 444 -68.74 9.51 3.16
N THR A 445 -69.31 8.48 2.53
CA THR A 445 -69.77 8.54 1.12
C THR A 445 -70.83 9.62 0.98
N GLN A 446 -71.69 9.71 2.01
CA GLN A 446 -72.73 10.71 2.13
C GLN A 446 -72.17 12.13 2.39
N ARG A 447 -71.02 12.26 3.08
CA ARG A 447 -70.25 13.52 3.16
C ARG A 447 -69.29 13.76 1.97
N GLN A 448 -68.84 12.72 1.29
CA GLN A 448 -67.82 12.69 0.22
C GLN A 448 -68.41 13.20 -1.07
N GLN A 449 -69.69 13.00 -1.33
CA GLN A 449 -70.31 13.60 -2.51
C GLN A 449 -70.27 15.14 -2.45
N GLN A 450 -70.37 15.70 -1.23
CA GLN A 450 -70.30 17.13 -0.98
C GLN A 450 -68.85 17.61 -0.88
N ARG A 451 -67.98 16.91 -0.14
CA ARG A 451 -66.53 17.20 -0.08
C ARG A 451 -65.84 17.06 -1.44
N ALA A 452 -66.16 16.06 -2.25
CA ALA A 452 -65.51 15.85 -3.55
C ALA A 452 -65.65 17.05 -4.50
N LYS A 453 -66.76 17.80 -4.44
CA LYS A 453 -66.92 19.04 -5.22
C LYS A 453 -66.01 20.17 -4.72
N ASP A 454 -65.91 20.34 -3.41
CA ASP A 454 -65.07 21.37 -2.79
C ASP A 454 -63.56 21.00 -2.89
N ASP A 455 -63.25 19.71 -2.75
CA ASP A 455 -61.91 19.13 -2.91
C ASP A 455 -61.44 19.27 -4.36
N LEU A 456 -62.27 18.97 -5.37
CA LEU A 456 -61.88 19.13 -6.78
C LEU A 456 -61.52 20.59 -7.12
N ARG A 457 -62.29 21.56 -6.61
CA ARG A 457 -62.00 22.99 -6.81
C ARG A 457 -60.74 23.42 -6.06
N THR A 458 -60.55 22.90 -4.84
CA THR A 458 -59.35 23.14 -4.05
C THR A 458 -58.11 22.53 -4.70
N LEU A 459 -58.21 21.31 -5.26
CA LEU A 459 -57.12 20.64 -5.99
C LEU A 459 -56.73 21.40 -7.26
N TYR A 460 -57.70 21.93 -7.99
CA TYR A 460 -57.45 22.76 -9.16
C TYR A 460 -56.69 24.04 -8.80
N GLU A 461 -57.11 24.77 -7.75
CA GLU A 461 -56.47 26.01 -7.31
C GLU A 461 -55.16 25.79 -6.53
N ALA A 462 -55.02 24.67 -5.82
CA ALA A 462 -53.82 24.32 -5.05
C ALA A 462 -52.73 23.62 -5.90
N SER A 463 -53.02 23.26 -7.14
CA SER A 463 -52.00 22.72 -8.06
C SER A 463 -50.86 23.72 -8.21
N ARG A 464 -49.62 23.24 -8.03
CA ARG A 464 -48.41 24.04 -8.26
C ARG A 464 -48.06 24.19 -9.74
N ASP A 465 -48.55 23.27 -10.57
CA ASP A 465 -48.46 23.43 -12.01
C ASP A 465 -49.54 24.42 -12.46
N ALA A 466 -49.18 25.28 -13.40
CA ALA A 466 -50.10 26.22 -14.01
C ALA A 466 -51.11 25.45 -14.87
N LEU A 467 -52.38 25.46 -14.47
CA LEU A 467 -53.47 24.80 -15.18
C LEU A 467 -54.28 25.84 -15.93
N LEU A 468 -54.51 25.61 -17.22
CA LEU A 468 -55.32 26.45 -18.09
C LEU A 468 -56.27 25.58 -18.91
N ILE A 469 -57.45 26.11 -19.22
CA ILE A 469 -58.43 25.44 -20.08
C ILE A 469 -58.57 26.25 -21.35
N ILE A 470 -58.43 25.61 -22.51
CA ILE A 470 -58.61 26.21 -23.83
C ILE A 470 -59.91 25.70 -24.44
N HIS A 471 -60.71 26.61 -24.99
CA HIS A 471 -61.88 26.31 -25.81
C HIS A 471 -61.90 27.29 -26.99
N ASP A 472 -62.18 26.80 -28.20
CA ASP A 472 -62.13 27.59 -29.44
C ASP A 472 -60.85 28.42 -29.64
N GLY A 473 -59.71 27.87 -29.19
CA GLY A 473 -58.39 28.48 -29.36
C GLY A 473 -58.07 29.64 -28.40
N ILE A 474 -58.92 29.91 -27.41
CA ILE A 474 -58.68 30.90 -26.36
C ILE A 474 -58.69 30.27 -24.96
N PHE A 475 -57.98 30.86 -24.01
CA PHE A 475 -58.06 30.44 -22.61
C PHE A 475 -59.42 30.84 -22.00
N ILE A 476 -60.15 29.90 -21.42
CA ILE A 476 -61.45 30.15 -20.76
C ILE A 476 -61.38 30.10 -19.23
N ASP A 477 -60.36 29.43 -18.69
CA ASP A 477 -60.09 29.43 -17.25
C ASP A 477 -58.62 29.13 -16.97
N CYS A 478 -58.15 29.52 -15.80
CA CYS A 478 -56.83 29.15 -15.27
C CYS A 478 -56.82 29.13 -13.74
N ASN A 479 -55.90 28.39 -13.14
CA ASN A 479 -55.72 28.36 -11.68
C ASN A 479 -54.76 29.46 -11.18
N GLN A 480 -54.65 29.61 -9.86
CA GLN A 480 -53.74 30.58 -9.24
C GLN A 480 -52.27 30.40 -9.67
N ALA A 481 -51.77 29.16 -9.79
CA ALA A 481 -50.38 28.91 -10.19
C ALA A 481 -50.05 29.40 -11.61
N ALA A 482 -51.03 29.47 -12.52
CA ALA A 482 -50.85 30.10 -13.82
C ALA A 482 -50.58 31.60 -13.69
N LEU A 483 -51.28 32.29 -12.79
CA LEU A 483 -51.04 33.71 -12.52
C LEU A 483 -49.63 33.93 -11.95
N ASP A 484 -49.24 33.09 -11.00
CA ASP A 484 -47.94 33.16 -10.34
C ASP A 484 -46.79 32.88 -11.33
N LEU A 485 -46.92 31.87 -12.19
CA LEU A 485 -45.90 31.49 -13.18
C LEU A 485 -45.65 32.59 -14.22
N PHE A 486 -46.72 33.20 -14.73
CA PHE A 486 -46.64 34.23 -15.76
C PHE A 486 -46.53 35.66 -15.21
N GLY A 487 -46.60 35.84 -13.89
CA GLY A 487 -46.36 37.12 -13.22
C GLY A 487 -47.51 38.13 -13.33
N THR A 488 -48.76 37.66 -13.46
CA THR A 488 -49.97 38.50 -13.43
C THR A 488 -50.75 38.30 -12.13
N ARG A 489 -51.61 39.26 -11.76
CA ARG A 489 -52.51 39.17 -10.60
C ARG A 489 -53.98 38.96 -10.99
N ALA A 490 -54.33 39.09 -12.27
CA ALA A 490 -55.71 39.03 -12.72
C ALA A 490 -55.89 37.96 -13.79
N LYS A 491 -56.84 37.02 -13.57
CA LYS A 491 -57.18 35.99 -14.57
C LYS A 491 -57.57 36.60 -15.92
N THR A 492 -58.10 37.82 -15.95
CA THR A 492 -58.47 38.55 -17.18
C THR A 492 -57.31 38.89 -18.11
N ASP A 493 -56.06 38.87 -17.61
CA ASP A 493 -54.88 39.12 -18.45
C ASP A 493 -54.56 37.91 -19.35
N ILE A 494 -55.04 36.72 -18.97
CA ILE A 494 -54.84 35.45 -19.66
C ILE A 494 -56.14 34.94 -20.31
N ILE A 495 -57.26 34.97 -19.58
CA ILE A 495 -58.57 34.52 -20.06
C ILE A 495 -59.04 35.40 -21.23
N GLY A 496 -59.53 34.76 -22.29
CA GLY A 496 -59.95 35.39 -23.54
C GLY A 496 -58.81 35.68 -24.52
N LYS A 497 -57.55 35.37 -24.17
CA LYS A 497 -56.39 35.54 -25.05
C LYS A 497 -56.02 34.21 -25.72
N GLN A 498 -55.29 34.32 -26.83
CA GLN A 498 -54.69 33.17 -27.51
C GLN A 498 -53.37 32.75 -26.83
N PRO A 499 -52.98 31.47 -26.89
CA PRO A 499 -51.75 30.95 -26.24
C PRO A 499 -50.45 31.68 -26.60
N GLU A 500 -50.41 32.35 -27.76
CA GLU A 500 -49.24 33.09 -28.24
C GLU A 500 -48.81 34.23 -27.32
N ILE A 501 -49.73 34.81 -26.53
CA ILE A 501 -49.42 35.91 -25.59
C ILE A 501 -48.38 35.53 -24.53
N LEU A 502 -48.29 34.24 -24.20
CA LEU A 502 -47.38 33.72 -23.19
C LEU A 502 -46.06 33.23 -23.81
N SER A 503 -45.80 33.48 -25.10
CA SER A 503 -44.66 32.92 -25.83
C SER A 503 -43.84 34.00 -26.55
N PRO A 504 -42.53 33.80 -26.73
CA PRO A 504 -41.73 34.66 -27.61
C PRO A 504 -42.12 34.42 -29.07
N THR A 505 -41.72 35.31 -29.98
CA THR A 505 -42.05 35.19 -31.42
C THR A 505 -41.52 33.88 -32.04
N HIS A 506 -40.33 33.44 -31.63
CA HIS A 506 -39.68 32.22 -32.11
C HIS A 506 -39.29 31.30 -30.95
N GLN A 507 -39.45 30.00 -31.16
CA GLN A 507 -38.98 28.97 -30.23
C GLN A 507 -37.49 28.66 -30.47
N PRO A 508 -36.78 28.00 -29.53
CA PRO A 508 -35.36 27.65 -29.68
C PRO A 508 -35.00 26.85 -30.95
N SER A 509 -35.98 26.15 -31.54
CA SER A 509 -35.84 25.43 -32.82
C SER A 509 -35.81 26.33 -34.06
N GLY A 510 -36.02 27.64 -33.91
CA GLY A 510 -36.06 28.62 -35.00
C GLY A 510 -37.43 28.77 -35.68
N VAL A 511 -38.42 27.95 -35.32
CA VAL A 511 -39.81 28.03 -35.84
C VAL A 511 -40.63 29.02 -35.01
N THR A 512 -41.60 29.70 -35.63
CA THR A 512 -42.49 30.63 -34.90
C THR A 512 -43.38 29.90 -33.89
N SER A 513 -43.60 30.53 -32.74
CA SER A 513 -44.45 29.96 -31.66
C SER A 513 -45.88 29.69 -32.15
N GLN A 514 -46.43 30.56 -33.00
CA GLN A 514 -47.76 30.37 -33.60
C GLN A 514 -47.86 29.09 -34.43
N GLN A 515 -46.88 28.81 -35.30
CA GLN A 515 -46.89 27.61 -36.14
C GLN A 515 -46.78 26.33 -35.31
N LEU A 516 -45.87 26.32 -34.32
CA LEU A 516 -45.71 25.16 -33.44
C LEU A 516 -46.91 24.95 -32.52
N ALA A 517 -47.52 26.01 -31.98
CA ALA A 517 -48.70 25.91 -31.11
C ALA A 517 -49.90 25.31 -31.88
N ARG A 518 -50.15 25.75 -33.13
CA ARG A 518 -51.19 25.16 -33.99
C ARG A 518 -50.92 23.69 -34.28
N LYS A 519 -49.66 23.33 -34.58
CA LYS A 519 -49.25 21.94 -34.79
C LYS A 519 -49.55 21.07 -33.56
N TYR A 520 -49.16 21.53 -32.37
CA TYR A 520 -49.38 20.76 -31.15
C TYR A 520 -50.86 20.66 -30.79
N LEU A 521 -51.65 21.72 -30.93
CA LEU A 521 -53.11 21.68 -30.72
C LEU A 521 -53.80 20.71 -31.69
N ALA A 522 -53.47 20.76 -33.00
CA ALA A 522 -54.01 19.84 -33.98
C ALA A 522 -53.64 18.38 -33.65
N GLN A 523 -52.38 18.15 -33.27
CA GLN A 523 -51.92 16.84 -32.81
C GLN A 523 -52.65 16.37 -31.54
N THR A 524 -52.94 17.28 -30.58
CA THR A 524 -53.73 16.94 -29.39
C THR A 524 -55.14 16.49 -29.76
N HIS A 525 -55.79 17.14 -30.72
CA HIS A 525 -57.14 16.74 -31.16
C HIS A 525 -57.14 15.38 -31.87
N GLU A 526 -56.07 15.03 -32.57
CA GLU A 526 -55.95 13.74 -33.27
C GLU A 526 -55.58 12.59 -32.32
N VAL A 527 -54.63 12.82 -31.42
CA VAL A 527 -54.00 11.77 -30.57
C VAL A 527 -54.55 11.78 -29.12
N GLY A 528 -55.38 12.77 -28.77
CA GLY A 528 -56.01 12.94 -27.45
C GLY A 528 -55.12 13.65 -26.42
N SER A 529 -53.80 13.50 -26.48
CA SER A 529 -52.87 14.26 -25.64
C SER A 529 -51.50 14.44 -26.30
N CYS A 530 -50.80 15.53 -25.99
CA CYS A 530 -49.42 15.72 -26.40
C CYS A 530 -48.61 16.43 -25.31
N ARG A 531 -47.32 16.11 -25.20
CA ARG A 531 -46.38 16.73 -24.26
C ARG A 531 -45.14 17.21 -25.00
N PHE A 532 -44.69 18.41 -24.68
CA PHE A 532 -43.53 19.03 -25.32
C PHE A 532 -42.88 20.07 -24.40
N GLU A 533 -41.59 20.32 -24.60
CA GLU A 533 -40.92 21.44 -23.96
C GLU A 533 -41.18 22.73 -24.75
N TRP A 534 -41.36 23.84 -24.02
CA TRP A 534 -41.72 25.13 -24.58
C TRP A 534 -40.99 26.25 -23.86
N LEU A 535 -40.52 27.25 -24.61
CA LEU A 535 -40.04 28.50 -24.05
C LEU A 535 -41.21 29.48 -23.99
N HIS A 536 -41.68 29.76 -22.78
CA HIS A 536 -42.65 30.82 -22.54
C HIS A 536 -41.95 32.14 -22.20
N THR A 537 -42.72 33.22 -22.21
CA THR A 537 -42.33 34.56 -21.77
C THR A 537 -43.33 35.02 -20.72
N ARG A 538 -42.82 35.46 -19.55
CA ARG A 538 -43.65 36.07 -18.51
C ARG A 538 -44.13 37.45 -18.96
N MET A 539 -45.11 38.01 -18.26
CA MET A 539 -45.69 39.32 -18.60
C MET A 539 -44.67 40.48 -18.48
N ASP A 540 -43.57 40.30 -17.74
CA ASP A 540 -42.46 41.24 -17.64
C ASP A 540 -41.41 41.11 -18.77
N GLY A 541 -41.61 40.16 -19.70
CA GLY A 541 -40.69 39.88 -20.80
C GLY A 541 -39.59 38.87 -20.47
N SER A 542 -39.50 38.35 -19.24
CA SER A 542 -38.49 37.36 -18.87
C SER A 542 -38.82 35.97 -19.46
N PRO A 543 -37.82 35.23 -19.98
CA PRO A 543 -38.04 33.87 -20.48
C PRO A 543 -38.23 32.88 -19.33
N VAL A 544 -39.06 31.86 -19.56
CA VAL A 544 -39.22 30.72 -18.65
C VAL A 544 -39.31 29.42 -19.44
N TYR A 545 -38.47 28.45 -19.09
CA TYR A 545 -38.51 27.13 -19.71
C TYR A 545 -39.59 26.30 -19.05
N THR A 546 -40.45 25.71 -19.87
CA THR A 546 -41.60 24.95 -19.38
C THR A 546 -41.76 23.62 -20.09
N GLU A 547 -42.39 22.68 -19.41
CA GLU A 547 -42.95 21.49 -20.03
C GLU A 547 -44.47 21.68 -20.09
N VAL A 548 -45.03 21.54 -21.29
CA VAL A 548 -46.46 21.72 -21.56
C VAL A 548 -47.06 20.37 -21.87
N GLN A 549 -48.16 20.06 -21.19
CA GLN A 549 -49.02 18.92 -21.49
C GLN A 549 -50.40 19.43 -21.90
N LEU A 550 -50.81 19.10 -23.12
CA LEU A 550 -52.14 19.35 -23.65
C LEU A 550 -52.94 18.04 -23.66
N THR A 551 -54.18 18.09 -23.19
CA THR A 551 -55.11 16.97 -23.21
C THR A 551 -56.46 17.44 -23.75
N ALA A 552 -56.89 16.89 -24.88
CA ALA A 552 -58.22 17.15 -25.42
C ALA A 552 -59.24 16.26 -24.72
N MET A 553 -60.37 16.83 -24.33
CA MET A 553 -61.46 16.11 -23.67
C MET A 553 -62.83 16.68 -24.04
N ASP A 554 -63.84 15.82 -24.01
CA ASP A 554 -65.23 16.19 -24.15
C ASP A 554 -65.90 16.20 -22.77
N ILE A 555 -66.35 17.37 -22.32
CA ILE A 555 -67.14 17.50 -21.10
C ILE A 555 -68.50 18.08 -21.47
N GLY A 556 -69.54 17.24 -21.40
CA GLY A 556 -70.93 17.67 -21.63
C GLY A 556 -71.22 18.15 -23.05
N GLY A 557 -70.51 17.63 -24.06
CA GLY A 557 -70.66 18.00 -25.47
C GLY A 557 -69.79 19.19 -25.90
N ARG A 558 -68.86 19.65 -25.06
CA ARG A 558 -67.91 20.74 -25.36
C ARG A 558 -66.49 20.17 -25.48
N GLN A 559 -65.87 20.42 -26.63
CA GLN A 559 -64.47 20.10 -26.87
C GLN A 559 -63.58 21.14 -26.18
N ILE A 560 -62.82 20.71 -25.18
CA ILE A 560 -61.91 21.55 -24.41
C ILE A 560 -60.52 20.92 -24.39
N VAL A 561 -59.48 21.76 -24.29
CA VAL A 561 -58.10 21.33 -24.13
C VAL A 561 -57.60 21.78 -22.76
N HIS A 562 -57.37 20.81 -21.88
CA HIS A 562 -56.71 21.06 -20.61
C HIS A 562 -55.20 21.18 -20.83
N THR A 563 -54.63 22.26 -20.30
CA THR A 563 -53.22 22.63 -20.45
C THR A 563 -52.58 22.65 -19.07
N ALA A 564 -51.62 21.77 -18.84
CA ALA A 564 -50.77 21.81 -17.65
C ALA A 564 -49.38 22.30 -18.06
N ILE A 565 -48.88 23.35 -17.39
CA ILE A 565 -47.58 23.96 -17.66
C ILE A 565 -46.75 23.89 -16.39
N ARG A 566 -45.58 23.27 -16.49
CA ARG A 566 -44.63 23.15 -15.40
C ARG A 566 -43.38 23.95 -15.69
N ASP A 567 -42.94 24.77 -14.74
CA ASP A 567 -41.63 25.42 -14.82
C ASP A 567 -40.52 24.36 -14.66
N ILE A 568 -39.69 24.22 -15.69
CA ILE A 568 -38.55 23.30 -15.72
C ILE A 568 -37.22 24.04 -15.74
N SER A 569 -37.20 25.35 -15.46
CA SER A 569 -35.97 26.17 -15.47
C SER A 569 -34.91 25.57 -14.56
N ARG A 570 -35.27 25.19 -13.33
CA ARG A 570 -34.36 24.51 -12.39
C ARG A 570 -33.91 23.13 -12.87
N ARG A 571 -34.77 22.38 -13.57
CA ARG A 571 -34.41 21.08 -14.17
C ARG A 571 -33.35 21.28 -15.24
N LYS A 572 -33.51 22.29 -16.11
CA LYS A 572 -32.52 22.65 -17.14
C LYS A 572 -31.19 23.10 -16.54
N GLU A 573 -31.21 23.91 -15.49
CA GLU A 573 -29.99 24.30 -14.75
C GLU A 573 -29.27 23.09 -14.12
N MET A 574 -30.03 22.15 -13.55
CA MET A 574 -29.48 20.93 -12.97
C MET A 574 -28.95 19.96 -14.04
N GLU A 575 -29.62 19.83 -15.19
CA GLU A 575 -29.15 19.05 -16.34
C GLU A 575 -27.82 19.61 -16.87
N GLU A 576 -27.69 20.95 -17.01
CA GLU A 576 -26.43 21.59 -17.41
C GLU A 576 -25.32 21.36 -16.37
N MET A 577 -25.62 21.51 -15.07
CA MET A 577 -24.68 21.21 -13.98
C MET A 577 -24.26 19.73 -13.96
N MET A 578 -25.19 18.82 -14.25
CA MET A 578 -24.93 17.38 -14.30
C MET A 578 -24.03 17.03 -15.48
N ILE A 579 -24.29 17.57 -16.67
CA ILE A 579 -23.43 17.39 -17.86
C ILE A 579 -22.02 17.94 -17.59
N GLN A 580 -21.92 19.10 -16.93
CA GLN A 580 -20.63 19.67 -16.55
C GLN A 580 -19.90 18.81 -15.51
N SER A 581 -20.64 18.27 -14.54
CA SER A 581 -20.10 17.33 -13.55
C SER A 581 -19.66 16.01 -14.16
N GLU A 582 -20.40 15.46 -15.12
CA GLU A 582 -20.07 14.19 -15.79
C GLU A 582 -18.80 14.34 -16.62
N LYS A 583 -18.67 15.44 -17.37
CA LYS A 583 -17.43 15.81 -18.08
C LYS A 583 -16.24 15.91 -17.11
N MET A 584 -16.43 16.46 -15.92
CA MET A 584 -15.37 16.57 -14.91
C MET A 584 -15.03 15.23 -14.24
N MET A 585 -16.03 14.39 -13.95
CA MET A 585 -15.84 13.09 -13.30
C MET A 585 -15.09 12.11 -14.22
N SER A 586 -15.37 12.17 -15.53
CA SER A 586 -14.62 11.42 -16.55
C SER A 586 -13.12 11.75 -16.56
N VAL A 587 -12.75 13.03 -16.37
CA VAL A 587 -11.35 13.47 -16.28
C VAL A 587 -10.73 13.04 -14.94
N GLY A 588 -11.47 13.11 -13.83
CA GLY A 588 -10.98 12.74 -12.50
C GLY A 588 -10.67 11.26 -12.31
N GLY A 589 -11.49 10.35 -12.87
CA GLY A 589 -11.31 8.90 -12.71
C GLY A 589 -10.09 8.32 -13.44
N LEU A 590 -9.70 8.90 -14.58
CA LEU A 590 -8.50 8.51 -15.33
C LEU A 590 -7.23 9.20 -14.83
N ALA A 591 -7.37 10.35 -14.16
CA ALA A 591 -6.26 11.19 -13.72
C ALA A 591 -5.31 10.49 -12.74
N ALA A 592 -5.82 9.76 -11.75
CA ALA A 592 -4.98 9.19 -10.69
C ALA A 592 -4.03 8.10 -11.20
N GLY A 593 -4.52 7.19 -12.03
CA GLY A 593 -3.71 6.13 -12.64
C GLY A 593 -2.71 6.69 -13.65
N MET A 594 -3.16 7.56 -14.56
CA MET A 594 -2.28 8.20 -15.54
C MET A 594 -1.22 9.08 -14.88
N ALA A 595 -1.53 9.76 -13.78
CA ALA A 595 -0.57 10.61 -13.09
C ALA A 595 0.62 9.83 -12.54
N HIS A 596 0.40 8.66 -11.93
CA HIS A 596 1.48 7.80 -11.50
C HIS A 596 2.33 7.30 -12.67
N GLU A 597 1.69 6.93 -13.78
CA GLU A 597 2.40 6.43 -14.97
C GLU A 597 3.15 7.52 -15.75
N ILE A 598 2.69 8.79 -15.71
CA ILE A 598 3.38 9.92 -16.35
C ILE A 598 4.49 10.47 -15.45
N ASN A 599 4.26 10.54 -14.13
CA ASN A 599 5.26 11.06 -13.20
C ASN A 599 6.53 10.20 -13.15
N ASN A 600 6.41 8.88 -13.30
CA ASN A 600 7.55 7.96 -13.28
C ASN A 600 8.60 8.24 -14.38
N PRO A 601 8.26 8.24 -15.68
CA PRO A 601 9.23 8.56 -16.74
C PRO A 601 9.67 10.03 -16.67
N LEU A 602 8.78 10.94 -16.28
CA LEU A 602 9.08 12.37 -16.18
C LEU A 602 10.12 12.67 -15.10
N ALA A 603 9.99 12.04 -13.92
CA ALA A 603 10.99 12.11 -12.86
C ALA A 603 12.35 11.58 -13.34
N GLY A 604 12.36 10.46 -14.07
CA GLY A 604 13.57 9.90 -14.67
C GLY A 604 14.25 10.85 -15.67
N MET A 605 13.49 11.52 -16.52
CA MET A 605 14.01 12.51 -17.48
C MET A 605 14.58 13.74 -16.78
N ILE A 606 13.85 14.32 -15.82
CA ILE A 606 14.30 15.47 -15.03
C ILE A 606 15.57 15.13 -14.25
N GLN A 607 15.59 13.98 -13.56
CA GLN A 607 16.75 13.53 -12.81
C GLN A 607 17.96 13.32 -13.72
N SER A 608 17.78 12.68 -14.88
CA SER A 608 18.87 12.44 -15.83
C SER A 608 19.42 13.76 -16.37
N ALA A 609 18.56 14.70 -16.78
CA ALA A 609 18.96 16.03 -17.20
C ALA A 609 19.73 16.77 -16.09
N GLN A 610 19.26 16.69 -14.84
CA GLN A 610 19.90 17.32 -13.69
C GLN A 610 21.26 16.69 -13.36
N VAL A 611 21.40 15.37 -13.47
CA VAL A 611 22.69 14.66 -13.28
C VAL A 611 23.68 15.08 -14.36
N ILE A 612 23.26 15.11 -15.62
CA ILE A 612 24.11 15.55 -16.73
C ILE A 612 24.52 17.01 -16.52
N GLN A 613 23.57 17.88 -16.17
CA GLN A 613 23.84 19.28 -15.87
C GLN A 613 24.87 19.43 -14.73
N ASN A 614 24.75 18.66 -13.65
CA ASN A 614 25.70 18.65 -12.54
C ASN A 614 27.10 18.19 -12.98
N ARG A 615 27.20 17.20 -13.87
CA ARG A 615 28.47 16.71 -14.41
C ARG A 615 29.19 17.74 -15.30
N PHE A 616 28.47 18.68 -15.91
CA PHE A 616 29.07 19.77 -16.69
C PHE A 616 29.31 21.07 -15.91
N SER A 617 28.55 21.32 -14.83
CA SER A 617 28.57 22.61 -14.14
C SER A 617 29.26 22.62 -12.77
N LYS A 618 29.22 21.50 -12.02
CA LYS A 618 29.76 21.43 -10.66
C LYS A 618 31.19 20.88 -10.67
N ASP A 619 32.03 21.40 -9.78
CA ASP A 619 33.40 20.94 -9.59
C ASP A 619 33.45 19.67 -8.72
N LEU A 620 32.84 18.59 -9.21
CA LEU A 620 32.82 17.30 -8.52
C LEU A 620 34.20 16.62 -8.58
N PRO A 621 34.65 15.89 -7.52
CA PRO A 621 35.94 15.20 -7.53
C PRO A 621 36.13 14.28 -8.74
N LYS A 622 35.08 13.54 -9.10
CA LYS A 622 35.11 12.62 -10.24
C LYS A 622 35.26 13.33 -11.59
N ASN A 623 34.75 14.55 -11.73
CA ASN A 623 34.94 15.36 -12.94
C ASN A 623 36.41 15.74 -13.11
N LYS A 624 37.07 16.14 -12.02
CA LYS A 624 38.50 16.49 -12.02
C LYS A 624 39.37 15.27 -12.33
N GLU A 625 39.09 14.14 -11.69
CA GLU A 625 39.81 12.88 -11.89
C GLU A 625 39.77 12.41 -13.36
N VAL A 626 38.57 12.41 -13.98
CA VAL A 626 38.40 11.97 -15.38
C VAL A 626 38.99 12.98 -16.37
N ALA A 627 38.87 14.29 -16.09
CA ALA A 627 39.48 15.31 -16.92
C ALA A 627 41.02 15.22 -16.90
N GLN A 628 41.60 14.94 -15.72
CA GLN A 628 43.04 14.72 -15.55
C GLN A 628 43.53 13.47 -16.28
N SER A 629 42.80 12.34 -16.21
CA SER A 629 43.23 11.11 -16.90
C SER A 629 43.26 11.25 -18.43
N LEU A 630 42.52 12.22 -18.97
CA LEU A 630 42.49 12.56 -20.39
C LEU A 630 43.39 13.76 -20.76
N ASN A 631 44.12 14.35 -19.80
CA ASN A 631 44.92 15.57 -19.98
C ASN A 631 44.12 16.77 -20.53
N ILE A 632 42.85 16.92 -20.14
CA ILE A 632 41.98 18.03 -20.54
C ILE A 632 41.59 18.85 -19.29
N PRO A 633 41.69 20.19 -19.31
CA PRO A 633 41.18 20.99 -18.20
C PRO A 633 39.64 20.96 -18.20
N PHE A 634 39.03 20.67 -17.04
CA PHE A 634 37.57 20.62 -16.90
C PHE A 634 36.87 21.93 -17.31
N SER A 635 37.56 23.07 -17.17
CA SER A 635 37.07 24.37 -17.67
C SER A 635 36.79 24.35 -19.17
N ALA A 636 37.65 23.75 -20.00
CA ALA A 636 37.42 23.68 -21.45
C ALA A 636 36.19 22.85 -21.83
N ILE A 637 35.89 21.79 -21.08
CA ILE A 637 34.69 20.95 -21.27
C ILE A 637 33.43 21.75 -20.91
N ARG A 638 33.48 22.50 -19.80
CA ARG A 638 32.38 23.37 -19.36
C ARG A 638 32.14 24.51 -20.36
N ASP A 639 33.19 25.13 -20.85
CA ASP A 639 33.11 26.20 -21.86
C ASP A 639 32.56 25.68 -23.18
N TYR A 640 32.99 24.51 -23.63
CA TYR A 640 32.42 23.83 -24.79
C TYR A 640 30.92 23.57 -24.62
N ALA A 641 30.49 23.04 -23.46
CA ALA A 641 29.08 22.78 -23.19
C ALA A 641 28.22 24.05 -23.19
N ASN A 642 28.77 25.16 -22.70
CA ASN A 642 28.12 26.46 -22.73
C ASN A 642 28.04 27.04 -24.16
N LEU A 643 29.15 27.05 -24.90
CA LEU A 643 29.23 27.58 -26.27
C LEU A 643 28.35 26.80 -27.25
N ARG A 644 28.24 25.48 -27.07
CA ARG A 644 27.33 24.62 -27.85
C ARG A 644 25.88 24.69 -27.39
N GLY A 645 25.58 25.44 -26.32
CA GLY A 645 24.23 25.60 -25.79
C GLY A 645 23.66 24.35 -25.13
N ILE A 646 24.50 23.37 -24.76
CA ILE A 646 24.06 22.12 -24.11
C ILE A 646 23.38 22.44 -22.78
N MET A 647 23.94 23.38 -22.01
CA MET A 647 23.36 23.80 -20.73
C MET A 647 21.97 24.42 -20.88
N LYS A 648 21.73 25.17 -21.97
CA LYS A 648 20.42 25.75 -22.29
C LYS A 648 19.41 24.68 -22.70
N GLN A 649 19.85 23.63 -23.39
CA GLN A 649 18.98 22.51 -23.75
C GLN A 649 18.60 21.68 -22.53
N LEU A 650 19.57 21.39 -21.65
CA LEU A 650 19.32 20.68 -20.38
C LEU A 650 18.35 21.46 -19.48
N SER A 651 18.50 22.78 -19.38
CA SER A 651 17.54 23.61 -18.65
C SER A 651 16.16 23.58 -19.30
N ALA A 652 16.07 23.67 -20.63
CA ALA A 652 14.79 23.60 -21.33
C ALA A 652 14.07 22.25 -21.13
N ILE A 653 14.80 21.13 -21.11
CA ILE A 653 14.25 19.80 -20.80
C ILE A 653 13.70 19.78 -19.38
N ARG A 654 14.47 20.30 -18.41
CA ARG A 654 14.02 20.37 -17.01
C ARG A 654 12.76 21.24 -16.87
N ASP A 655 12.77 22.42 -17.46
CA ASP A 655 11.62 23.35 -17.42
C ASP A 655 10.38 22.74 -18.08
N ALA A 656 10.55 21.96 -19.16
CA ALA A 656 9.46 21.22 -19.79
C ALA A 656 8.92 20.09 -18.90
N GLY A 657 9.82 19.34 -18.25
CA GLY A 657 9.46 18.33 -17.26
C GLY A 657 8.69 18.94 -16.08
N ASP A 658 9.20 20.02 -15.48
CA ASP A 658 8.54 20.71 -14.37
C ASP A 658 7.16 21.25 -14.77
N ARG A 659 6.99 21.74 -16.01
CA ARG A 659 5.66 22.12 -16.53
C ARG A 659 4.73 20.93 -16.64
N ALA A 660 5.19 19.80 -17.18
CA ALA A 660 4.36 18.61 -17.30
C ALA A 660 4.02 17.99 -15.94
N ALA A 661 4.95 17.98 -14.96
CA ALA A 661 4.65 17.63 -13.57
C ALA A 661 3.53 18.49 -12.98
N ARG A 662 3.58 19.82 -13.18
CA ARG A 662 2.51 20.73 -12.73
C ARG A 662 1.17 20.47 -13.42
N ILE A 663 1.16 20.08 -14.69
CA ILE A 663 -0.08 19.72 -15.39
C ILE A 663 -0.67 18.44 -14.78
N VAL A 664 0.16 17.44 -14.53
CA VAL A 664 -0.25 16.17 -13.91
C VAL A 664 -0.74 16.38 -12.47
N ASP A 665 -0.09 17.24 -11.69
CA ASP A 665 -0.51 17.57 -10.33
C ASP A 665 -1.87 18.30 -10.29
N ASN A 666 -2.08 19.25 -11.21
CA ASN A 666 -3.41 19.85 -11.41
C ASN A 666 -4.45 18.80 -11.82
N MET A 667 -4.07 17.78 -12.59
CA MET A 667 -4.95 16.67 -12.96
C MET A 667 -5.30 15.79 -11.74
N LEU A 668 -4.31 15.50 -10.88
CA LEU A 668 -4.49 14.77 -9.61
C LEU A 668 -5.41 15.49 -8.63
N SER A 669 -5.41 16.82 -8.63
CA SER A 669 -6.28 17.63 -7.76
C SER A 669 -7.78 17.35 -7.97
N PHE A 670 -8.19 16.87 -9.16
CA PHE A 670 -9.56 16.45 -9.45
C PHE A 670 -9.94 15.11 -8.83
N SER A 671 -8.97 14.25 -8.52
CA SER A 671 -9.22 12.90 -7.98
C SER A 671 -9.11 12.84 -6.45
N ARG A 672 -8.50 13.84 -5.81
CA ARG A 672 -8.31 13.85 -4.35
C ARG A 672 -9.54 14.40 -3.66
N ALA A 673 -10.37 13.50 -3.16
CA ALA A 673 -11.49 13.82 -2.30
C ALA A 673 -11.19 13.32 -0.88
N GLU A 674 -10.28 13.96 -0.13
CA GLU A 674 -10.19 13.81 1.33
C GLU A 674 -9.09 14.67 1.97
N THR A 675 -9.51 15.65 2.76
CA THR A 675 -8.65 16.40 3.69
C THR A 675 -9.51 16.96 4.81
N LEU A 676 -8.96 17.02 6.03
CA LEU A 676 -9.60 17.68 7.17
C LEU A 676 -9.76 19.16 6.87
N ARG A 677 -10.99 19.67 7.02
CA ARG A 677 -11.30 21.09 6.91
C ARG A 677 -11.09 21.74 8.27
N GLU A 678 -10.24 22.75 8.33
CA GLU A 678 -9.98 23.51 9.55
C GLU A 678 -10.67 24.87 9.46
N PRO A 679 -11.17 25.44 10.57
CA PRO A 679 -11.65 26.81 10.61
C PRO A 679 -10.50 27.76 10.26
N ARG A 680 -10.63 28.51 9.15
CA ARG A 680 -9.63 29.47 8.68
C ARG A 680 -10.27 30.84 8.46
N ASP A 681 -9.50 31.89 8.75
CA ASP A 681 -9.88 33.26 8.41
C ASP A 681 -9.65 33.50 6.91
N ILE A 682 -10.74 33.75 6.19
CA ILE A 682 -10.72 33.95 4.74
C ILE A 682 -10.07 35.29 4.35
N CYS A 683 -10.17 36.33 5.19
CA CYS A 683 -9.54 37.61 4.94
C CYS A 683 -8.01 37.47 5.02
N ASP A 684 -7.49 36.83 6.06
CA ASP A 684 -6.05 36.52 6.20
C ASP A 684 -5.56 35.64 5.03
N LEU A 685 -6.34 34.63 4.65
CA LEU A 685 -5.98 33.74 3.54
C LEU A 685 -5.92 34.50 2.19
N LEU A 686 -6.88 35.37 1.92
CA LEU A 686 -6.90 36.19 0.70
C LEU A 686 -5.72 37.17 0.68
N ASP A 687 -5.40 37.80 1.82
CA ASP A 687 -4.28 38.73 1.92
C ASP A 687 -2.93 38.05 1.72
N ARG A 688 -2.70 36.89 2.35
CA ARG A 688 -1.50 36.08 2.11
C ARG A 688 -1.38 35.65 0.64
N THR A 689 -2.51 35.39 -0.02
CA THR A 689 -2.52 35.06 -1.45
C THR A 689 -2.06 36.25 -2.29
N VAL A 690 -2.53 37.45 -1.98
CA VAL A 690 -2.08 38.69 -2.66
C VAL A 690 -0.59 38.92 -2.45
N GLU A 691 -0.06 38.66 -1.25
CA GLU A 691 1.38 38.77 -0.98
C GLU A 691 2.20 37.76 -1.78
N LEU A 692 1.73 36.51 -1.89
CA LEU A 692 2.37 35.51 -2.74
C LEU A 692 2.37 35.93 -4.22
N ALA A 693 1.25 36.45 -4.72
CA ALA A 693 1.16 36.94 -6.09
C ALA A 693 2.12 38.11 -6.37
N ARG A 694 2.40 38.96 -5.37
CA ARG A 694 3.41 40.04 -5.47
C ARG A 694 4.85 39.52 -5.48
N ASN A 695 5.12 38.42 -4.79
CA ASN A 695 6.47 37.88 -4.61
C ASN A 695 6.89 36.85 -5.67
N ASP A 696 5.95 36.32 -6.46
CA ASP A 696 6.24 35.36 -7.52
C ASP A 696 7.18 35.97 -8.61
N TYR A 697 8.36 35.37 -8.73
CA TYR A 697 9.44 35.81 -9.61
C TYR A 697 9.12 35.61 -11.10
N ASP A 698 8.25 34.65 -11.45
CA ASP A 698 7.90 34.36 -12.83
C ASP A 698 6.85 35.37 -13.36
N LEU A 699 5.99 35.88 -12.48
CA LEU A 699 5.12 37.01 -12.77
C LEU A 699 5.94 38.26 -13.10
N LYS A 700 6.98 38.59 -12.32
CA LYS A 700 7.88 39.75 -12.58
C LYS A 700 8.51 39.76 -13.98
N LYS A 701 8.74 38.57 -14.58
CA LYS A 701 9.31 38.46 -15.93
C LYS A 701 8.29 38.69 -17.05
N ARG A 702 7.00 38.45 -16.78
CA ARG A 702 5.92 38.60 -17.77
C ARG A 702 5.20 39.93 -17.61
N PHE A 703 4.79 40.30 -16.39
CA PHE A 703 4.05 41.53 -16.08
C PHE A 703 4.21 41.94 -14.60
N ASP A 704 4.27 43.23 -14.30
CA ASP A 704 4.61 43.71 -12.95
C ASP A 704 3.39 43.80 -12.01
N PHE A 705 3.13 42.72 -11.26
CA PHE A 705 2.06 42.66 -10.24
C PHE A 705 2.24 43.71 -9.14
N LEU A 706 3.46 44.28 -8.94
CA LEU A 706 3.68 45.36 -7.95
C LEU A 706 2.94 46.65 -8.32
N ASN A 707 2.66 46.89 -9.61
CA ASN A 707 2.00 48.11 -10.08
C ASN A 707 0.47 48.01 -10.08
N ILE A 708 -0.10 46.89 -9.64
CA ILE A 708 -1.55 46.69 -9.53
C ILE A 708 -2.05 47.22 -8.18
N LYS A 709 -2.97 48.17 -8.22
CA LYS A 709 -3.63 48.70 -7.02
C LYS A 709 -4.56 47.64 -6.43
N ILE A 710 -4.44 47.36 -5.13
CA ILE A 710 -5.33 46.43 -4.42
C ILE A 710 -6.21 47.22 -3.46
N VAL A 711 -7.52 47.22 -3.69
CA VAL A 711 -8.53 47.83 -2.82
C VAL A 711 -9.22 46.71 -2.04
N ARG A 712 -9.30 46.85 -0.71
CA ARG A 712 -9.91 45.87 0.19
C ARG A 712 -11.17 46.47 0.82
N ASP A 713 -12.24 45.68 0.81
CA ASP A 713 -13.51 46.00 1.45
C ASP A 713 -14.02 44.75 2.17
N TYR A 714 -13.43 44.48 3.33
CA TYR A 714 -13.76 43.32 4.17
C TYR A 714 -14.75 43.75 5.25
N GLN A 715 -15.76 42.92 5.49
CA GLN A 715 -16.66 43.11 6.62
C GLN A 715 -15.97 42.77 7.95
N ASP A 716 -16.21 43.55 8.99
CA ASP A 716 -15.70 43.27 10.34
C ASP A 716 -16.44 42.10 11.00
N GLY A 717 -15.73 41.32 11.82
CA GLY A 717 -16.32 40.26 12.65
C GLY A 717 -16.81 39.02 11.90
N LEU A 718 -16.17 38.68 10.77
CA LEU A 718 -16.54 37.51 9.99
C LEU A 718 -16.15 36.20 10.71
N PRO A 719 -17.03 35.18 10.74
CA PRO A 719 -16.70 33.88 11.31
C PRO A 719 -15.67 33.12 10.45
N PRO A 720 -14.83 32.26 11.07
CA PRO A 720 -13.89 31.42 10.34
C PRO A 720 -14.65 30.38 9.50
N VAL A 721 -14.14 30.11 8.29
CA VAL A 721 -14.73 29.15 7.35
C VAL A 721 -14.04 27.80 7.48
N PRO A 722 -14.76 26.68 7.62
CA PRO A 722 -14.17 25.34 7.58
C PRO A 722 -13.71 25.00 6.16
N CYS A 723 -12.42 25.16 5.87
CA CYS A 723 -11.86 24.90 4.55
C CYS A 723 -10.43 24.32 4.60
N GLU A 724 -9.98 23.76 3.48
CA GLU A 724 -8.56 23.48 3.28
C GLU A 724 -7.88 24.75 2.74
N GLY A 725 -7.14 25.44 3.60
CA GLY A 725 -6.54 26.75 3.28
C GLY A 725 -5.72 26.75 1.99
N ASN A 726 -4.91 25.71 1.76
CA ASN A 726 -4.07 25.61 0.56
C ASN A 726 -4.89 25.55 -0.75
N GLN A 727 -6.01 24.82 -0.76
CA GLN A 727 -6.85 24.71 -1.95
C GLN A 727 -7.59 26.01 -2.24
N ILE A 728 -8.13 26.67 -1.20
CA ILE A 728 -8.80 27.98 -1.37
C ILE A 728 -7.80 29.06 -1.78
N GLN A 729 -6.59 29.03 -1.22
CA GLN A 729 -5.48 29.90 -1.64
C GLN A 729 -5.10 29.68 -3.11
N GLN A 730 -5.12 28.43 -3.59
CA GLN A 730 -4.92 28.11 -5.02
C GLN A 730 -6.05 28.69 -5.90
N VAL A 731 -7.31 28.63 -5.45
CA VAL A 731 -8.45 29.26 -6.16
C VAL A 731 -8.23 30.77 -6.31
N PHE A 732 -7.93 31.45 -5.20
CA PHE A 732 -7.68 32.89 -5.21
C PHE A 732 -6.49 33.26 -6.09
N PHE A 733 -5.40 32.50 -5.99
CA PHE A 733 -4.20 32.72 -6.80
C PHE A 733 -4.47 32.58 -8.29
N ASN A 734 -5.22 31.54 -8.70
CA ASN A 734 -5.59 31.33 -10.10
C ASN A 734 -6.45 32.49 -10.65
N ILE A 735 -7.40 32.98 -9.86
CA ILE A 735 -8.25 34.13 -10.24
C ILE A 735 -7.39 35.40 -10.39
N LEU A 736 -6.58 35.73 -9.37
CA LEU A 736 -5.71 36.90 -9.36
C LEU A 736 -4.71 36.89 -10.52
N LYS A 737 -4.09 35.73 -10.78
CA LYS A 737 -3.15 35.55 -11.88
C LYS A 737 -3.82 35.80 -13.24
N ASN A 738 -4.98 35.18 -13.48
CA ASN A 738 -5.71 35.34 -14.74
C ASN A 738 -6.16 36.80 -14.94
N GLY A 739 -6.63 37.47 -13.88
CA GLY A 739 -7.00 38.88 -13.95
C GLY A 739 -5.81 39.79 -14.24
N ALA A 740 -4.65 39.54 -13.62
CA ALA A 740 -3.45 40.33 -13.85
C ALA A 740 -2.91 40.18 -15.27
N GLU A 741 -2.93 38.97 -15.82
CA GLU A 741 -2.55 38.71 -17.22
C GLU A 741 -3.51 39.41 -18.19
N ALA A 742 -4.83 39.33 -17.94
CA ALA A 742 -5.84 39.99 -18.78
C ALA A 742 -5.72 41.52 -18.77
N MET A 743 -5.42 42.12 -17.61
CA MET A 743 -5.16 43.56 -17.47
C MET A 743 -3.86 44.00 -18.16
N ALA A 744 -2.88 43.11 -18.30
CA ALA A 744 -1.59 43.47 -18.89
C ALA A 744 -1.56 43.29 -20.42
N GLU A 745 -2.27 42.30 -20.96
CA GLU A 745 -2.42 42.10 -22.41
C GLU A 745 -3.28 43.22 -23.05
N HIS A 746 -4.25 43.73 -22.32
CA HIS A 746 -5.04 44.90 -22.71
C HIS A 746 -4.52 46.15 -22.00
N ASN A 747 -3.64 46.91 -22.67
CA ASN A 747 -3.24 48.26 -22.25
C ASN A 747 -4.50 49.14 -22.14
N THR A 748 -5.15 49.17 -20.98
CA THR A 748 -6.28 50.05 -20.66
C THR A 748 -5.75 51.47 -20.65
N ARG A 749 -5.75 52.11 -21.82
CA ARG A 749 -5.38 53.52 -22.00
C ARG A 749 -6.27 54.38 -21.09
N GLY A 750 -5.77 54.72 -19.90
CA GLY A 750 -6.33 55.74 -19.02
C GLY A 750 -6.59 55.33 -17.57
N THR A 751 -6.61 54.05 -17.21
CA THR A 751 -6.87 53.61 -15.82
C THR A 751 -5.80 52.62 -15.32
N PRO A 752 -5.19 52.86 -14.15
CA PRO A 752 -4.20 51.93 -13.60
C PRO A 752 -4.87 50.57 -13.28
N PRO A 753 -4.17 49.45 -13.48
CA PRO A 753 -4.71 48.13 -13.18
C PRO A 753 -5.07 48.03 -11.70
N CYS A 754 -6.26 47.53 -11.40
CA CYS A 754 -6.82 47.54 -10.07
C CYS A 754 -7.62 46.27 -9.79
N PHE A 755 -7.37 45.66 -8.64
CA PHE A 755 -8.26 44.65 -8.04
C PHE A 755 -9.05 45.27 -6.89
N THR A 756 -10.35 44.96 -6.84
CA THR A 756 -11.21 45.21 -5.69
C THR A 756 -11.60 43.88 -5.07
N LEU A 757 -11.18 43.67 -3.82
CA LEU A 757 -11.41 42.46 -3.03
C LEU A 757 -12.48 42.77 -1.99
N CYS A 758 -13.60 42.04 -2.03
CA CYS A 758 -14.70 42.21 -1.09
C CYS A 758 -15.01 40.89 -0.40
N VAL A 759 -15.18 40.91 0.92
CA VAL A 759 -15.57 39.73 1.71
C VAL A 759 -16.76 40.09 2.59
N ARG A 760 -17.88 39.41 2.40
CA ARG A 760 -19.15 39.65 3.11
C ARG A 760 -19.78 38.35 3.60
N LEU A 761 -20.52 38.43 4.70
CA LEU A 761 -21.41 37.35 5.13
C LEU A 761 -22.74 37.45 4.36
N ALA A 762 -23.17 36.35 3.74
CA ALA A 762 -24.40 36.26 2.97
C ALA A 762 -25.20 35.01 3.38
N GLY A 763 -26.07 35.17 4.38
CA GLY A 763 -26.77 34.04 5.00
C GLY A 763 -25.78 33.11 5.71
N ASP A 764 -25.82 31.81 5.39
CA ASP A 764 -24.92 30.79 5.96
C ASP A 764 -23.62 30.60 5.17
N MET A 765 -23.27 31.55 4.30
CA MET A 765 -22.08 31.49 3.44
C MET A 765 -21.24 32.77 3.53
N ILE A 766 -19.92 32.61 3.45
CA ILE A 766 -18.97 33.70 3.21
C ILE A 766 -18.81 33.89 1.70
N CYS A 767 -19.01 35.13 1.26
CA CYS A 767 -18.92 35.52 -0.14
C CYS A 767 -17.67 36.37 -0.37
N VAL A 768 -16.73 35.85 -1.15
CA VAL A 768 -15.51 36.53 -1.58
C VAL A 768 -15.68 36.97 -3.03
N SER A 769 -15.58 38.26 -3.30
CA SER A 769 -15.62 38.82 -4.65
C SER A 769 -14.27 39.42 -5.03
N ILE A 770 -13.70 38.95 -6.13
CA ILE A 770 -12.45 39.45 -6.72
C ILE A 770 -12.83 40.12 -8.05
N THR A 771 -12.74 41.45 -8.10
CA THR A 771 -13.12 42.24 -9.28
C THR A 771 -11.87 42.88 -9.90
N ASP A 772 -11.64 42.67 -11.19
CA ASP A 772 -10.61 43.37 -11.97
C ASP A 772 -11.22 44.47 -12.86
N ASN A 773 -10.37 45.38 -13.34
CA ASN A 773 -10.72 46.40 -14.34
C ASN A 773 -10.16 46.09 -15.74
N GLY A 774 -10.04 44.80 -16.08
CA GLY A 774 -9.56 44.33 -17.38
C GLY A 774 -10.62 44.44 -18.49
N PRO A 775 -10.39 43.79 -19.64
CA PRO A 775 -11.25 43.90 -20.83
C PRO A 775 -12.67 43.31 -20.66
N GLY A 776 -12.91 42.49 -19.63
CA GLY A 776 -14.16 41.75 -19.46
C GLY A 776 -14.23 40.48 -20.31
N MET A 777 -15.39 39.81 -20.30
CA MET A 777 -15.64 38.59 -21.09
C MET A 777 -17.01 38.60 -21.78
N PRO A 778 -17.09 38.28 -23.09
CA PRO A 778 -18.35 38.03 -23.78
C PRO A 778 -19.14 36.86 -23.15
N ASP A 779 -20.47 36.88 -23.26
CA ASP A 779 -21.33 35.85 -22.66
C ASP A 779 -21.04 34.43 -23.19
N THR A 780 -20.65 34.31 -24.46
CA THR A 780 -20.24 33.03 -25.07
C THR A 780 -18.96 32.46 -24.46
N LEU A 781 -18.04 33.34 -24.04
CA LEU A 781 -16.80 32.95 -23.37
C LEU A 781 -17.07 32.55 -21.92
N ARG A 782 -17.94 33.30 -21.22
CA ARG A 782 -18.29 33.10 -19.81
C ARG A 782 -18.81 31.69 -19.51
N LYS A 783 -19.59 31.10 -20.43
CA LYS A 783 -20.13 29.73 -20.28
C LYS A 783 -19.05 28.64 -20.36
N ARG A 784 -17.90 28.95 -20.96
CA ARG A 784 -16.85 27.96 -21.29
C ARG A 784 -15.61 28.07 -20.42
N ILE A 785 -15.43 29.14 -19.66
CA ILE A 785 -14.19 29.37 -18.90
C ILE A 785 -13.91 28.33 -17.80
N PHE A 786 -14.93 27.60 -17.36
CA PHE A 786 -14.80 26.52 -16.40
C PHE A 786 -14.70 25.13 -17.07
N GLU A 787 -14.73 25.06 -18.40
CA GLU A 787 -14.48 23.82 -19.14
C GLU A 787 -12.99 23.43 -19.01
N PRO A 788 -12.68 22.16 -18.68
CA PRO A 788 -11.30 21.68 -18.66
C PRO A 788 -10.59 21.88 -20.01
N PHE A 789 -9.32 22.27 -19.96
CA PHE A 789 -8.45 22.54 -21.12
C PHE A 789 -8.87 23.73 -22.00
N PHE A 790 -9.91 24.47 -21.62
CA PHE A 790 -10.31 25.67 -22.34
C PHE A 790 -9.35 26.84 -22.04
N THR A 791 -8.77 27.43 -23.08
CA THR A 791 -7.93 28.62 -22.94
C THR A 791 -8.05 29.52 -24.17
N THR A 792 -8.00 30.84 -23.95
CA THR A 792 -7.92 31.85 -25.01
C THR A 792 -6.47 32.20 -25.38
N LYS A 793 -5.49 31.62 -24.68
CA LYS A 793 -4.07 31.92 -24.85
C LYS A 793 -3.44 31.08 -25.97
N PRO A 794 -2.33 31.54 -26.58
CA PRO A 794 -1.58 30.76 -27.57
C PRO A 794 -1.13 29.39 -27.04
N VAL A 795 -0.96 28.44 -27.96
CA VAL A 795 -0.52 27.06 -27.67
C VAL A 795 0.78 27.09 -26.86
N GLY A 796 0.77 26.44 -25.69
CA GLY A 796 1.93 26.35 -24.79
C GLY A 796 2.03 27.44 -23.71
N VAL A 797 1.15 28.45 -23.72
CA VAL A 797 1.12 29.53 -22.70
C VAL A 797 0.10 29.23 -21.60
N GLY A 798 -1.09 28.76 -21.97
CA GLY A 798 -2.17 28.41 -21.04
C GLY A 798 -2.44 26.90 -21.04
N THR A 799 -2.59 26.30 -19.85
CA THR A 799 -3.00 24.89 -19.70
C THR A 799 -4.51 24.69 -19.79
N GLY A 800 -5.29 25.76 -19.61
CA GLY A 800 -6.75 25.72 -19.58
C GLY A 800 -7.35 24.95 -18.39
N LEU A 801 -6.54 24.62 -17.37
CA LEU A 801 -6.99 23.85 -16.20
C LEU A 801 -7.22 24.70 -14.94
N GLY A 802 -6.68 25.92 -14.87
CA GLY A 802 -6.70 26.69 -13.61
C GLY A 802 -8.10 27.04 -13.10
N LEU A 803 -8.98 27.54 -13.97
CA LEU A 803 -10.35 27.91 -13.58
C LEU A 803 -11.26 26.69 -13.38
N SER A 804 -11.06 25.60 -14.14
CA SER A 804 -11.82 24.36 -13.95
C SER A 804 -11.44 23.65 -12.64
N VAL A 805 -10.15 23.63 -12.27
CA VAL A 805 -9.68 23.19 -10.94
C VAL A 805 -10.29 24.06 -9.84
N SER A 806 -10.30 25.38 -10.04
CA SER A 806 -10.85 26.31 -9.06
C SER A 806 -12.35 26.09 -8.84
N PHE A 807 -13.09 25.85 -9.92
CA PHE A 807 -14.51 25.50 -9.85
C PHE A 807 -14.74 24.20 -9.08
N PHE A 808 -13.93 23.17 -9.32
CA PHE A 808 -14.01 21.89 -8.62
C PHE A 808 -13.70 22.02 -7.12
N ILE A 809 -12.62 22.73 -6.77
CA ILE A 809 -12.25 22.98 -5.37
C ILE A 809 -13.39 23.66 -4.61
N VAL A 810 -14.01 24.69 -5.19
CA VAL A 810 -15.07 25.43 -4.51
C VAL A 810 -16.35 24.60 -4.42
N THR A 811 -16.81 24.02 -5.53
CA THR A 811 -18.13 23.35 -5.61
C THR A 811 -18.12 21.95 -5.00
N ARG A 812 -17.17 21.10 -5.39
CA ARG A 812 -17.10 19.69 -4.95
C ARG A 812 -16.37 19.56 -3.63
N ASN A 813 -15.17 20.13 -3.49
CA ASN A 813 -14.36 19.91 -2.28
C ASN A 813 -14.83 20.73 -1.09
N HIS A 814 -15.56 21.83 -1.30
CA HIS A 814 -16.00 22.73 -0.23
C HIS A 814 -17.52 22.93 -0.15
N GLY A 815 -18.30 22.42 -1.12
CA GLY A 815 -19.76 22.58 -1.13
C GLY A 815 -20.23 24.02 -1.38
N GLY A 816 -19.35 24.83 -1.97
CA GLY A 816 -19.57 26.24 -2.27
C GLY A 816 -20.05 26.49 -3.70
N GLU A 817 -19.99 27.76 -4.11
CA GLU A 817 -20.40 28.20 -5.45
C GLU A 817 -19.33 29.12 -6.04
N LEU A 818 -18.90 28.87 -7.29
CA LEU A 818 -18.01 29.75 -8.03
C LEU A 818 -18.72 30.30 -9.27
N THR A 819 -18.93 31.61 -9.33
CA THR A 819 -19.57 32.28 -10.47
C THR A 819 -18.73 33.44 -10.98
N VAL A 820 -19.04 33.86 -12.20
CA VAL A 820 -18.42 35.03 -12.84
C VAL A 820 -19.51 35.95 -13.39
N SER A 821 -19.34 37.25 -13.22
CA SER A 821 -20.22 38.29 -13.74
C SER A 821 -19.42 39.49 -14.26
N PRO A 822 -20.00 40.37 -15.08
CA PRO A 822 -19.39 41.66 -15.43
C PRO A 822 -19.12 42.50 -14.17
N ALA A 823 -18.08 43.33 -14.15
CA ALA A 823 -17.85 44.23 -13.02
C ALA A 823 -18.99 45.28 -12.93
N PRO A 824 -19.48 45.64 -11.73
CA PRO A 824 -20.55 46.63 -11.62
C PRO A 824 -20.04 48.03 -11.96
N GLY A 825 -20.73 48.68 -12.89
CA GLY A 825 -20.48 50.06 -13.32
C GLY A 825 -20.80 50.24 -14.80
N GLN A 826 -21.39 51.38 -15.17
CA GLN A 826 -21.56 51.75 -16.58
C GLN A 826 -20.19 52.13 -17.16
N ALA A 827 -19.52 51.20 -17.83
CA ALA A 827 -18.41 51.57 -18.70
C ALA A 827 -18.98 52.27 -19.94
N PRO A 828 -18.42 53.42 -20.39
CA PRO A 828 -18.73 53.98 -21.70
C PRO A 828 -18.47 52.90 -22.76
N LYS A 829 -19.25 52.87 -23.85
CA LYS A 829 -19.29 51.82 -24.89
C LYS A 829 -17.94 51.36 -25.49
N ASN A 830 -16.80 51.98 -25.13
CA ASN A 830 -15.45 51.68 -25.62
C ASN A 830 -14.39 51.43 -24.50
N GLN A 831 -14.77 51.13 -23.26
CA GLN A 831 -13.84 50.70 -22.20
C GLN A 831 -14.30 49.37 -21.57
N GLY A 832 -13.35 48.48 -21.26
CA GLY A 832 -13.62 47.12 -20.77
C GLY A 832 -14.50 47.11 -19.52
N GLN A 833 -15.45 46.18 -19.46
CA GLN A 833 -16.43 46.06 -18.36
C GLN A 833 -15.87 45.31 -17.13
N GLY A 834 -14.57 44.94 -17.11
CA GLY A 834 -13.96 44.16 -16.04
C GLY A 834 -14.62 42.79 -15.83
N CYS A 835 -14.02 41.95 -14.99
CA CYS A 835 -14.62 40.71 -14.54
C CYS A 835 -14.75 40.68 -13.02
N ARG A 836 -15.85 40.12 -12.52
CA ARG A 836 -16.06 39.81 -11.10
C ARG A 836 -16.19 38.30 -10.94
N PHE A 837 -15.23 37.70 -10.25
CA PHE A 837 -15.37 36.33 -9.75
C PHE A 837 -15.95 36.35 -8.34
N THR A 838 -16.93 35.50 -8.08
CA THR A 838 -17.58 35.37 -6.78
C THR A 838 -17.43 33.94 -6.28
N VAL A 839 -16.74 33.76 -5.16
CA VAL A 839 -16.52 32.49 -4.46
C VAL A 839 -17.38 32.50 -3.21
N LYS A 840 -18.36 31.61 -3.11
CA LYS A 840 -19.17 31.41 -1.90
C LYS A 840 -18.71 30.14 -1.19
N LEU A 841 -18.46 30.23 0.11
CA LEU A 841 -18.04 29.10 0.96
C LEU A 841 -19.01 28.95 2.14
N PRO A 842 -19.49 27.74 2.45
CA PRO A 842 -20.43 27.52 3.54
C PRO A 842 -19.75 27.58 4.92
N LEU A 843 -20.47 28.11 5.91
CA LEU A 843 -20.01 28.17 7.31
C LEU A 843 -20.19 26.84 8.05
N VAL A 844 -21.05 25.97 7.55
CA VAL A 844 -21.31 24.63 8.08
C VAL A 844 -20.84 23.63 7.03
N ALA A 845 -20.05 22.64 7.42
CA ALA A 845 -19.68 21.57 6.52
C ALA A 845 -20.97 20.82 6.08
N PRO A 846 -21.21 20.58 4.78
CA PRO A 846 -22.39 19.85 4.33
C PRO A 846 -22.40 18.46 4.99
N GLU A 847 -23.53 18.09 5.61
CA GLU A 847 -23.76 16.72 6.07
C GLU A 847 -23.63 15.77 4.88
N ARG A 848 -22.88 14.68 5.06
CA ARG A 848 -22.70 13.66 4.02
C ARG A 848 -24.07 13.10 3.63
N LEU A 849 -24.48 13.32 2.37
CA LEU A 849 -25.38 12.40 1.69
C LEU A 849 -24.62 11.07 1.59
N ALA A 850 -25.09 10.07 2.36
CA ALA A 850 -24.52 8.74 2.47
C ALA A 850 -24.56 7.97 1.15
#